data_AF-A0A437N0R7-F1
#
_entry.id   AF-A0A437N0R7-F1
#
_cell.length_a   1.000
_cell.length_b   1.000
_cell.length_c   1.000
_cell.angle_alpha   90.00
_cell.angle_beta   90.00
_cell.angle_gamma   90.00
#
_symmetry.space_group_name_H-M   'P 1'
#
loop_
_entity.id
_entity.type
_entity.pdbx_description
1 polymer ?
#
loop_
_entity_poly.entity_id
_entity_poly.type
_entity_poly.pdbx_seq_one_letter_code
_entity_poly.pdbx_strand_id
1 'polypeptide(L)'
;MTYTTKSVVVAGQGQRDFDIPFPYLDASHIQVRVAGNAATWSLVTSGRLRLDFPANAGNAVEISRHTTIDSALVQFQNGAVLTAEDLNKAVQQTLFVQQELSDLYTSSIGNTLVQIANANGVVVTDPSNIVSMIAEQALNTSALASFNARVADITANSQSILLAQTQLQNLTTTVNALGTFNGQGIQTVLQNETSQRIAGDTAITTQLNLIGAASGDGKSIILNQGTVKVSPTQTLGDYISGVASSLASNLAAIQTETQTRADAVSSLASQYTTLAARTSAAESAIVTNYNTLSTTASTQAQALSSLVSRMNAAESSIATNYTTLTGTTSTQAQSITTLTSRMSNAESNISANASAIAANTSTISANYSTLSTATSTQAQALTALTSRVTAAESSIITEANTRSSADTAMAQQFTLLGAKRADGQAWILDESKVLVDGGNTSLGTRLSGLSAAIGNVSSALATETTARVDATGALATSLTNLQTTVGNNTATISTLQQTTNGLSARYSVAVNINGHISGFLLNSSGATSTFAVVADNFQIVSMNGATALQPFSVTGGKVYIDSAVIKDGSITSAQISNVTIGTAQIADASISRLKLGDQVVDYNKIADGTVTGMQQAYNGSIMNGNGGWQTLVSFTVPMDYPGDILAMVTLKQGFTAGARNWGARIKIDGVMVFSSGGSAIADSVALSGKRSVGTGSFLVSVEWYGQDGSLYVDAGLASLISFRRYK
;
A
#
# COMPACT_ATOMS: atom_id res chain seq x y z
N MET A 1 -20.88 10.69 30.43
CA MET A 1 -21.26 12.05 30.01
C MET A 1 -22.50 11.90 29.16
N THR A 2 -23.65 12.39 29.62
CA THR A 2 -24.89 12.39 28.84
C THR A 2 -24.73 13.48 27.78
N TYR A 3 -24.73 13.09 26.50
CA TYR A 3 -24.58 14.04 25.40
C TYR A 3 -25.96 14.51 24.99
N THR A 4 -26.23 15.80 25.14
CA THR A 4 -27.52 16.40 24.79
C THR A 4 -27.55 16.69 23.28
N THR A 5 -28.35 15.97 22.49
CA THR A 5 -28.53 16.30 21.05
C THR A 5 -29.79 17.12 20.78
N LYS A 6 -30.67 17.23 21.78
CA LYS A 6 -31.95 17.92 21.73
C LYS A 6 -32.19 18.69 23.02
N SER A 7 -32.72 19.90 22.88
CA SER A 7 -33.17 20.72 23.99
C SER A 7 -34.58 21.22 23.71
N VAL A 8 -35.41 21.23 24.76
CA VAL A 8 -36.78 21.75 24.70
C VAL A 8 -36.89 22.81 25.77
N VAL A 9 -37.16 24.05 25.36
CA VAL A 9 -37.33 25.20 26.25
C VAL A 9 -38.71 25.79 26.04
N VAL A 10 -39.38 26.15 27.12
CA VAL A 10 -40.68 26.84 27.04
C VAL A 10 -40.42 28.33 26.79
N ALA A 11 -40.96 28.87 25.69
CA ALA A 11 -40.75 30.27 25.34
C ALA A 11 -41.45 31.23 26.31
N GLY A 12 -40.71 32.22 26.80
CA GLY A 12 -41.26 33.40 27.47
C GLY A 12 -42.01 34.31 26.47
N GLN A 13 -42.85 35.22 26.98
CA GLN A 13 -43.64 36.11 26.14
C GLN A 13 -42.74 36.99 25.25
N GLY A 14 -42.88 36.84 23.92
CA GLY A 14 -42.08 37.60 22.95
C GLY A 14 -40.61 37.15 22.81
N GLN A 15 -40.22 36.03 23.45
CA GLN A 15 -38.86 35.52 23.37
C GLN A 15 -38.54 35.03 21.94
N ARG A 16 -37.42 35.52 21.41
CA ARG A 16 -36.93 35.18 20.06
C ARG A 16 -35.58 34.50 20.07
N ASP A 17 -34.78 34.73 21.12
CA ASP A 17 -33.42 34.24 21.18
C ASP A 17 -33.31 33.02 22.10
N PHE A 18 -32.66 31.99 21.61
CA PHE A 18 -32.48 30.71 22.31
C PHE A 18 -31.05 30.21 22.15
N ASP A 19 -30.53 29.61 23.22
CA ASP A 19 -29.19 29.05 23.23
C ASP A 19 -29.18 27.67 22.58
N ILE A 20 -28.10 27.37 21.86
CA ILE A 20 -27.84 26.06 21.24
C ILE A 20 -26.96 25.27 22.23
N PRO A 21 -27.49 24.23 22.89
CA PRO A 21 -26.79 23.58 24.00
C PRO A 21 -25.84 22.46 23.56
N PHE A 22 -25.57 22.34 22.26
CA PHE A 22 -24.76 21.29 21.69
C PHE A 22 -23.84 21.80 20.57
N PRO A 23 -22.66 21.19 20.39
CA PRO A 23 -21.80 21.49 19.26
C PRO A 23 -22.41 20.95 17.97
N TYR A 24 -22.19 21.65 16.85
CA TYR A 24 -22.66 21.30 15.52
C TYR A 24 -21.58 21.60 14.47
N LEU A 25 -21.64 20.93 13.33
CA LEU A 25 -20.65 21.07 12.25
C LEU A 25 -21.00 22.17 11.25
N ASP A 26 -22.30 22.35 10.99
CA ASP A 26 -22.83 23.37 10.11
C ASP A 26 -24.18 23.84 10.67
N ALA A 27 -24.52 25.11 10.45
CA ALA A 27 -25.78 25.71 10.86
C ALA A 27 -27.00 24.95 10.32
N SER A 28 -26.91 24.44 9.09
CA SER A 28 -27.98 23.66 8.45
C SER A 28 -28.31 22.36 9.18
N HIS A 29 -27.41 21.87 10.05
CA HIS A 29 -27.66 20.71 10.89
C HIS A 29 -28.48 21.03 12.14
N ILE A 30 -28.97 22.24 12.31
CA ILE A 30 -29.83 22.61 13.43
C ILE A 30 -31.27 22.62 12.93
N GLN A 31 -32.12 21.82 13.58
CA GLN A 31 -33.55 21.84 13.34
C GLN A 31 -34.26 22.48 14.53
N VAL A 32 -35.08 23.50 14.23
CA VAL A 32 -35.86 24.22 15.24
C VAL A 32 -37.35 24.01 14.97
N ARG A 33 -38.07 23.62 16.01
CA ARG A 33 -39.52 23.45 15.99
C ARG A 33 -40.17 24.24 17.11
N VAL A 34 -41.29 24.91 16.81
CA VAL A 34 -42.11 25.62 17.79
C VAL A 34 -43.48 24.97 17.82
N ALA A 35 -43.90 24.49 18.99
CA ALA A 35 -45.14 23.72 19.16
C ALA A 35 -45.26 22.56 18.15
N GLY A 36 -44.14 21.88 17.88
CA GLY A 36 -44.06 20.73 16.96
C GLY A 36 -43.92 21.07 15.47
N ASN A 37 -44.09 22.34 15.07
CA ASN A 37 -43.98 22.77 13.67
C ASN A 37 -42.59 23.34 13.38
N ALA A 38 -42.06 23.12 12.17
CA ALA A 38 -40.78 23.71 11.76
C ALA A 38 -40.86 25.25 11.81
N ALA A 39 -39.87 25.88 12.44
CA ALA A 39 -39.78 27.33 12.55
C ALA A 39 -38.62 27.86 11.70
N THR A 40 -38.75 29.09 11.19
CA THR A 40 -37.66 29.79 10.51
C THR A 40 -36.85 30.61 11.51
N TRP A 41 -35.53 30.63 11.31
CA TRP A 41 -34.58 31.15 12.28
C TRP A 41 -33.29 31.60 11.60
N SER A 42 -32.52 32.42 12.30
CA SER A 42 -31.20 32.88 11.91
C SER A 42 -30.20 32.75 13.07
N LEU A 43 -28.91 32.59 12.73
CA LEU A 43 -27.84 32.55 13.72
C LEU A 43 -27.48 33.95 14.20
N VAL A 44 -27.45 34.14 15.52
CA VAL A 44 -26.97 35.37 16.15
C VAL A 44 -25.48 35.22 16.51
N THR A 45 -25.11 34.07 17.08
CA THR A 45 -23.72 33.67 17.38
C THR A 45 -23.60 32.15 17.27
N SER A 46 -22.40 31.58 17.24
CA SER A 46 -22.21 30.12 17.15
C SER A 46 -22.83 29.29 18.28
N GLY A 47 -23.34 29.92 19.34
CA GLY A 47 -24.07 29.26 20.42
C GLY A 47 -25.51 29.76 20.58
N ARG A 48 -26.01 30.62 19.69
CA ARG A 48 -27.31 31.28 19.87
C ARG A 48 -28.03 31.54 18.55
N LEU A 49 -29.30 31.15 18.49
CA LEU A 49 -30.19 31.39 17.36
C LEU A 49 -31.30 32.37 17.72
N ARG A 50 -31.87 32.99 16.69
CA ARG A 50 -33.02 33.90 16.76
C ARG A 50 -34.13 33.41 15.84
N LEU A 51 -35.35 33.29 16.36
CA LEU A 51 -36.54 33.01 15.56
C LEU A 51 -36.99 34.26 14.79
N ASP A 52 -37.32 34.09 13.51
CA ASP A 52 -37.83 35.18 12.66
C ASP A 52 -39.20 35.69 13.13
N PHE A 53 -39.97 34.80 13.77
CA PHE A 53 -41.23 35.11 14.44
C PHE A 53 -41.16 34.69 15.92
N PRO A 54 -41.66 35.52 16.85
CA PRO A 54 -41.58 35.20 18.27
C PRO A 54 -42.48 34.00 18.56
N ALA A 55 -41.99 33.07 19.37
CA ALA A 55 -42.83 31.98 19.85
C ALA A 55 -43.88 32.54 20.83
N ASN A 56 -45.12 32.07 20.73
CA ASN A 56 -46.16 32.41 21.71
C ASN A 56 -45.77 31.86 23.09
N ALA A 57 -46.11 32.62 24.15
CA ALA A 57 -45.80 32.23 25.52
C ALA A 57 -46.38 30.86 25.85
N GLY A 58 -45.57 29.96 26.41
CA GLY A 58 -45.97 28.60 26.75
C GLY A 58 -45.75 27.57 25.63
N ASN A 59 -45.41 27.99 24.41
CA ASN A 59 -45.01 27.05 23.36
C ASN A 59 -43.64 26.44 23.68
N ALA A 60 -43.54 25.12 23.48
CA ALA A 60 -42.26 24.43 23.49
C ALA A 60 -41.47 24.77 22.22
N VAL A 61 -40.25 25.29 22.41
CA VAL A 61 -39.26 25.49 21.37
C VAL A 61 -38.25 24.36 21.48
N GLU A 62 -38.29 23.47 20.51
CA GLU A 62 -37.37 22.36 20.38
C GLU A 62 -36.23 22.74 19.44
N ILE A 63 -35.01 22.62 19.92
CA ILE A 63 -33.78 22.83 19.17
C ILE A 63 -33.03 21.51 19.19
N SER A 64 -32.78 20.94 18.02
CA SER A 64 -32.20 19.62 17.86
C SER A 64 -31.11 19.62 16.80
N ARG A 65 -30.14 18.73 16.98
CA ARG A 65 -29.09 18.49 15.99
C ARG A 65 -29.52 17.40 15.03
N HIS A 66 -29.29 17.64 13.75
CA HIS A 66 -29.58 16.73 12.65
C HIS A 66 -28.44 16.79 11.64
N THR A 67 -27.42 15.98 11.88
CA THR A 67 -26.22 15.91 11.06
C THR A 67 -26.51 15.16 9.76
N THR A 68 -26.08 15.71 8.61
CA THR A 68 -26.31 15.05 7.31
C THR A 68 -25.64 13.67 7.26
N ILE A 69 -26.40 12.67 6.79
CA ILE A 69 -25.92 11.30 6.52
C ILE A 69 -25.83 11.00 5.02
N ASP A 70 -26.50 11.80 4.19
CA ASP A 70 -26.60 11.59 2.75
C ASP A 70 -25.30 11.96 2.00
N SER A 71 -24.42 12.73 2.65
CA SER A 71 -23.12 13.14 2.09
C SER A 71 -22.04 13.27 3.16
N ALA A 72 -20.81 12.84 2.82
CA ALA A 72 -19.64 13.07 3.65
C ALA A 72 -19.24 14.55 3.58
N LEU A 73 -19.09 15.21 4.73
CA LEU A 73 -18.69 16.63 4.82
C LEU A 73 -17.23 16.85 4.41
N VAL A 74 -16.42 15.80 4.43
CA VAL A 74 -15.02 15.80 4.01
C VAL A 74 -14.79 14.64 3.05
N GLN A 75 -14.24 14.94 1.87
CA GLN A 75 -13.87 13.94 0.88
C GLN A 75 -12.35 13.91 0.72
N PHE A 76 -11.75 12.75 0.96
CA PHE A 76 -10.31 12.56 0.84
C PHE A 76 -9.94 12.25 -0.60
N GLN A 77 -9.04 13.03 -1.18
CA GLN A 77 -8.50 12.83 -2.53
C GLN A 77 -7.00 12.53 -2.47
N ASN A 78 -6.51 11.69 -3.39
CA ASN A 78 -5.11 11.28 -3.41
C ASN A 78 -4.19 12.48 -3.72
N GLY A 79 -3.17 12.69 -2.88
CA GLY A 79 -2.24 13.81 -2.98
C GLY A 79 -2.69 15.11 -2.30
N ALA A 80 -3.88 15.15 -1.68
CA ALA A 80 -4.31 16.29 -0.87
C ALA A 80 -3.59 16.29 0.49
N VAL A 81 -3.15 17.46 0.97
CA VAL A 81 -2.59 17.62 2.31
C VAL A 81 -3.76 17.55 3.32
N LEU A 82 -3.84 16.45 4.06
CA LEU A 82 -4.87 16.27 5.09
C LEU A 82 -4.58 17.20 6.28
N THR A 83 -5.49 18.13 6.55
CA THR A 83 -5.37 18.98 7.73
C THR A 83 -6.00 18.31 8.95
N ALA A 84 -5.56 18.69 10.15
CA ALA A 84 -6.20 18.24 11.39
C ALA A 84 -7.68 18.65 11.45
N GLU A 85 -8.06 19.75 10.80
CA GLU A 85 -9.46 20.20 10.71
C GLU A 85 -10.32 19.26 9.86
N ASP A 86 -9.79 18.77 8.73
CA ASP A 86 -10.47 17.82 7.86
C ASP A 86 -10.72 16.48 8.55
N LEU A 87 -9.70 15.97 9.26
CA LEU A 87 -9.81 14.72 9.99
C LEU A 87 -10.78 14.85 11.18
N ASN A 88 -10.71 15.96 11.91
CA ASN A 88 -11.62 16.23 13.02
C ASN A 88 -13.08 16.38 12.55
N LYS A 89 -13.34 17.07 11.43
CA LYS A 89 -14.70 17.19 10.86
C LYS A 89 -15.27 15.84 10.43
N ALA A 90 -14.47 14.98 9.79
CA ALA A 90 -14.89 13.64 9.39
C ALA A 90 -15.25 12.76 10.61
N VAL A 91 -14.40 12.76 11.65
CA VAL A 91 -14.63 12.00 12.88
C VAL A 91 -15.84 12.55 13.66
N GLN A 92 -15.97 13.88 13.76
CA GLN A 92 -17.10 14.52 14.43
C GLN A 92 -18.43 14.27 13.72
N GLN A 93 -18.46 14.19 12.39
CA GLN A 93 -19.67 13.83 11.64
C GLN A 93 -20.17 12.45 12.06
N THR A 94 -19.28 11.45 12.09
CA THR A 94 -19.64 10.10 12.52
C THR A 94 -20.11 10.05 13.98
N LEU A 95 -19.42 10.76 14.88
CA LEU A 95 -19.80 10.80 16.30
C LEU A 95 -21.17 11.46 16.52
N PHE A 96 -21.47 12.57 15.83
CA PHE A 96 -22.74 13.27 15.99
C PHE A 96 -23.92 12.47 15.45
N VAL A 97 -23.76 11.79 14.31
CA VAL A 97 -24.77 10.88 13.76
C VAL A 97 -25.07 9.73 14.74
N GLN A 98 -24.05 9.14 15.37
CA GLN A 98 -24.26 8.07 16.36
C GLN A 98 -25.01 8.55 17.61
N GLN A 99 -24.69 9.76 18.11
CA GLN A 99 -25.38 10.35 19.25
C GLN A 99 -26.86 10.63 18.92
N GLU A 100 -27.15 11.18 17.74
CA GLU A 100 -28.52 11.47 17.28
C GLU A 100 -29.34 10.19 17.06
N LEU A 101 -28.72 9.12 16.54
CA LEU A 101 -29.36 7.83 16.36
C LEU A 101 -29.70 7.14 17.70
N SER A 102 -28.82 7.27 18.70
CA SER A 102 -29.08 6.78 20.06
C SER A 102 -30.26 7.50 20.71
N ASP A 103 -30.35 8.82 20.54
CA ASP A 103 -31.46 9.63 21.05
C ASP A 103 -32.78 9.32 20.34
N LEU A 104 -32.74 9.08 19.02
CA LEU A 104 -33.90 8.63 18.24
C LEU A 104 -34.42 7.27 18.73
N TYR A 105 -33.53 6.30 18.95
CA TYR A 105 -33.91 4.96 19.42
C TYR A 105 -34.52 5.02 20.82
N THR A 106 -33.92 5.80 21.73
CA THR A 106 -34.42 6.00 23.11
C THR A 106 -35.79 6.69 23.12
N SER A 107 -35.98 7.73 22.29
CA SER A 107 -37.28 8.42 22.17
C SER A 107 -38.36 7.54 21.53
N SER A 108 -38.01 6.70 20.55
CA SER A 108 -38.94 5.77 19.92
C SER A 108 -39.46 4.73 20.92
N ILE A 109 -38.56 4.10 21.67
CA ILE A 109 -38.91 3.13 22.71
C ILE A 109 -39.76 3.78 23.80
N GLY A 110 -39.39 4.98 24.27
CA GLY A 110 -40.19 5.73 25.24
C GLY A 110 -41.61 6.01 24.77
N ASN A 111 -41.79 6.46 23.52
CA ASN A 111 -43.11 6.73 22.95
C ASN A 111 -43.95 5.45 22.78
N THR A 112 -43.34 4.33 22.38
CA THR A 112 -44.03 3.04 22.31
C THR A 112 -44.48 2.57 23.69
N LEU A 113 -43.64 2.72 24.72
CA LEU A 113 -44.00 2.39 26.10
C LEU A 113 -45.15 3.26 26.63
N VAL A 114 -45.18 4.56 26.30
CA VAL A 114 -46.31 5.46 26.63
C VAL A 114 -47.60 5.01 25.93
N GLN A 115 -47.53 4.60 24.66
CA GLN A 115 -48.71 4.09 23.94
C GLN A 115 -49.24 2.79 24.54
N ILE A 116 -48.35 1.86 24.92
CA ILE A 116 -48.72 0.62 25.59
C ILE A 116 -49.34 0.92 26.97
N ALA A 117 -48.77 1.84 27.74
CA ALA A 117 -49.31 2.25 29.04
C ALA A 117 -50.73 2.84 28.90
N ASN A 118 -50.93 3.76 27.95
CA ASN A 118 -52.23 4.36 27.67
C ASN A 118 -53.27 3.33 27.19
N ALA A 119 -52.87 2.38 26.33
CA ALA A 119 -53.74 1.28 25.89
C ALA A 119 -54.17 0.35 27.04
N ASN A 120 -53.37 0.28 28.11
CA ASN A 120 -53.68 -0.45 29.34
C ASN A 120 -54.32 0.44 30.43
N GLY A 121 -54.76 1.66 30.10
CA GLY A 121 -55.46 2.56 31.02
C GLY A 121 -54.58 3.26 32.06
N VAL A 122 -53.25 3.22 31.90
CA VAL A 122 -52.29 3.86 32.81
C VAL A 122 -51.96 5.26 32.31
N VAL A 123 -52.29 6.28 33.12
CA VAL A 123 -51.93 7.69 32.84
C VAL A 123 -50.46 7.91 33.19
N VAL A 124 -49.61 8.06 32.17
CA VAL A 124 -48.17 8.25 32.36
C VAL A 124 -47.86 9.69 32.76
N THR A 125 -47.38 9.90 34.00
CA THR A 125 -46.96 11.21 34.53
C THR A 125 -45.44 11.43 34.49
N ASP A 126 -44.65 10.34 34.44
CA ASP A 126 -43.19 10.38 34.30
C ASP A 126 -42.73 9.25 33.34
N PRO A 127 -42.21 9.60 32.15
CA PRO A 127 -41.77 8.62 31.16
C PRO A 127 -40.62 7.71 31.61
N SER A 128 -39.87 8.08 32.65
CA SER A 128 -38.72 7.30 33.12
C SER A 128 -39.10 6.09 34.00
N ASN A 129 -40.34 6.02 34.49
CA ASN A 129 -40.84 4.98 35.41
C ASN A 129 -42.03 4.16 34.88
N ILE A 130 -42.30 4.21 33.57
CA ILE A 130 -43.47 3.57 32.93
C ILE A 130 -43.59 2.07 33.27
N VAL A 131 -42.48 1.34 33.32
CA VAL A 131 -42.47 -0.11 33.58
C VAL A 131 -43.02 -0.45 34.98
N SER A 132 -42.73 0.36 35.99
CA SER A 132 -43.27 0.17 37.34
C SER A 132 -44.75 0.54 37.43
N MET A 133 -45.19 1.59 36.72
CA MET A 133 -46.60 2.01 36.70
C MET A 133 -47.53 0.98 36.05
N ILE A 134 -47.04 0.28 35.01
CA ILE A 134 -47.77 -0.82 34.37
C ILE A 134 -47.91 -2.03 35.32
N ALA A 135 -46.89 -2.32 36.14
CA ALA A 135 -46.91 -3.43 37.08
C ALA A 135 -47.90 -3.22 38.24
N GLU A 136 -48.05 -1.99 38.74
CA GLU A 136 -49.02 -1.68 39.82
C GLU A 136 -50.48 -1.79 39.38
N GLN A 137 -50.82 -1.39 38.14
CA GLN A 137 -52.19 -1.47 37.64
C GLN A 137 -52.65 -2.93 37.42
N ALA A 138 -51.74 -3.84 37.08
CA ALA A 138 -52.05 -5.26 36.86
C ALA A 138 -52.47 -5.99 38.15
N LEU A 139 -52.00 -5.53 39.31
CA LEU A 139 -52.28 -6.15 40.61
C LEU A 139 -53.64 -5.75 41.22
N ASN A 140 -54.35 -4.77 40.65
CA ASN A 140 -55.53 -4.17 41.26
C ASN A 140 -56.85 -4.47 40.50
N THR A 141 -57.01 -5.70 39.96
CA THR A 141 -58.15 -6.07 39.11
C THR A 141 -59.37 -6.62 39.87
N SER A 142 -60.57 -6.28 39.38
CA SER A 142 -61.91 -6.63 39.91
C SER A 142 -62.20 -8.13 40.13
N ALA A 143 -61.38 -9.02 39.56
CA ALA A 143 -61.49 -10.46 39.73
C ALA A 143 -61.25 -10.93 41.18
N LEU A 144 -60.35 -10.26 41.92
CA LEU A 144 -60.05 -10.59 43.32
C LEU A 144 -61.21 -10.17 44.27
N ALA A 145 -61.94 -9.12 43.93
CA ALA A 145 -63.10 -8.66 44.69
C ALA A 145 -64.31 -9.63 44.57
N SER A 146 -64.56 -10.15 43.36
CA SER A 146 -65.67 -11.10 43.11
C SER A 146 -65.45 -12.46 43.77
N PHE A 147 -64.20 -12.89 43.95
CA PHE A 147 -63.88 -14.14 44.64
C PHE A 147 -64.24 -14.07 46.14
N ASN A 148 -63.95 -12.94 46.79
CA ASN A 148 -64.27 -12.75 48.21
C ASN A 148 -65.79 -12.67 48.50
N ALA A 149 -66.60 -12.15 47.55
CA ALA A 149 -68.06 -12.08 47.71
C ALA A 149 -68.73 -13.46 47.70
N ARG A 150 -68.30 -14.39 46.83
CA ARG A 150 -68.90 -15.73 46.72
C ARG A 150 -68.66 -16.63 47.93
N VAL A 151 -67.58 -16.40 48.68
CA VAL A 151 -67.30 -17.12 49.93
C VAL A 151 -68.28 -16.72 51.05
N ALA A 152 -68.78 -15.48 51.04
CA ALA A 152 -69.76 -15.00 52.02
C ALA A 152 -71.15 -15.64 51.82
N ASP A 153 -71.62 -15.77 50.58
CA ASP A 153 -72.94 -16.36 50.26
C ASP A 153 -73.04 -17.85 50.66
N ILE A 154 -71.95 -18.60 50.52
CA ILE A 154 -71.89 -20.01 50.93
C ILE A 154 -72.10 -20.15 52.44
N THR A 155 -71.62 -19.19 53.23
CA THR A 155 -71.81 -19.20 54.69
C THR A 155 -73.29 -18.95 55.05
N ALA A 156 -73.98 -18.05 54.36
CA ALA A 156 -75.38 -17.74 54.62
C ALA A 156 -76.35 -18.91 54.34
N ASN A 157 -76.13 -19.64 53.24
CA ASN A 157 -76.98 -20.79 52.88
C ASN A 157 -76.91 -21.95 53.88
N SER A 158 -75.77 -22.12 54.57
CA SER A 158 -75.62 -23.17 55.58
C SER A 158 -76.52 -22.96 56.82
N GLN A 159 -76.87 -21.72 57.14
CA GLN A 159 -77.73 -21.39 58.29
C GLN A 159 -79.22 -21.66 58.01
N SER A 160 -79.69 -21.41 56.78
CA SER A 160 -81.09 -21.61 56.39
C SER A 160 -81.52 -23.09 56.39
N ILE A 161 -80.60 -24.00 56.07
CA ILE A 161 -80.88 -25.45 56.05
C ILE A 161 -81.08 -26.00 57.46
N LEU A 162 -80.41 -25.44 58.47
CA LEU A 162 -80.55 -25.85 59.87
C LEU A 162 -81.94 -25.52 60.45
N LEU A 163 -82.58 -24.45 59.98
CA LEU A 163 -83.92 -24.02 60.42
C LEU A 163 -85.05 -24.94 59.90
N ALA A 164 -84.95 -25.40 58.65
CA ALA A 164 -85.97 -26.26 58.02
C ALA A 164 -86.13 -27.61 58.73
N GLN A 165 -85.06 -28.11 59.34
CA GLN A 165 -85.05 -29.39 60.06
C GLN A 165 -85.91 -29.38 61.35
N THR A 166 -86.18 -28.19 61.91
CA THR A 166 -86.95 -28.03 63.16
C THR A 166 -88.47 -28.08 62.93
N GLN A 167 -88.97 -27.63 61.78
CA GLN A 167 -90.42 -27.53 61.51
C GLN A 167 -91.10 -28.89 61.30
N LEU A 168 -90.37 -29.89 60.80
CA LEU A 168 -90.93 -31.20 60.46
C LEU A 168 -91.36 -32.02 61.69
N GLN A 169 -90.81 -31.75 62.88
CA GLN A 169 -91.18 -32.45 64.12
C GLN A 169 -92.59 -32.10 64.63
N ASN A 170 -93.16 -30.94 64.28
CA ASN A 170 -94.43 -30.46 64.85
C ASN A 170 -95.68 -31.10 64.22
N LEU A 171 -95.64 -31.51 62.95
CA LEU A 171 -96.83 -31.96 62.21
C LEU A 171 -97.34 -33.35 62.66
N THR A 172 -96.46 -34.18 63.21
CA THR A 172 -96.78 -35.54 63.66
C THR A 172 -97.79 -35.56 64.84
N THR A 173 -97.95 -34.46 65.57
CA THR A 173 -98.79 -34.40 66.78
C THR A 173 -100.30 -34.20 66.48
N THR A 174 -100.67 -33.53 65.40
CA THR A 174 -102.06 -33.07 65.13
C THR A 174 -103.02 -34.17 64.65
N VAL A 175 -102.52 -35.22 64.01
CA VAL A 175 -103.36 -36.21 63.30
C VAL A 175 -104.12 -37.16 64.24
N ASN A 176 -103.72 -37.29 65.51
CA ASN A 176 -104.30 -38.27 66.43
C ASN A 176 -105.68 -37.91 67.05
N ALA A 177 -106.37 -36.81 66.67
CA ALA A 177 -107.50 -36.23 67.44
C ALA A 177 -108.95 -36.30 66.87
N LEU A 178 -109.25 -36.90 65.71
CA LEU A 178 -110.52 -36.68 64.94
C LEU A 178 -111.73 -37.66 65.13
N GLY A 179 -111.85 -38.44 66.20
CA GLY A 179 -112.81 -39.57 66.28
C GLY A 179 -114.23 -39.40 66.87
N THR A 180 -114.66 -38.25 67.42
CA THR A 180 -115.96 -38.10 68.14
C THR A 180 -116.54 -36.66 68.07
N PHE A 181 -117.87 -36.47 68.11
CA PHE A 181 -118.52 -35.14 68.27
C PHE A 181 -119.62 -35.15 69.35
N ASN A 182 -119.43 -34.35 70.41
CA ASN A 182 -120.35 -34.18 71.55
C ASN A 182 -120.93 -35.46 72.18
N GLY A 183 -120.17 -36.57 72.13
CA GLY A 183 -120.45 -37.75 72.94
C GLY A 183 -121.71 -38.55 72.60
N GLN A 184 -122.41 -38.29 71.48
CA GLN A 184 -123.55 -39.11 71.02
C GLN A 184 -123.42 -39.53 69.54
N GLY A 185 -123.99 -40.70 69.21
CA GLY A 185 -124.01 -41.25 67.86
C GLY A 185 -125.04 -40.59 66.94
N ILE A 186 -124.69 -40.41 65.67
CA ILE A 186 -125.43 -39.67 64.63
C ILE A 186 -126.87 -40.16 64.34
N GLN A 187 -127.25 -41.38 64.73
CA GLN A 187 -128.50 -42.01 64.26
C GLN A 187 -129.81 -41.40 64.83
N THR A 188 -129.81 -40.90 66.06
CA THR A 188 -131.02 -40.42 66.74
C THR A 188 -131.54 -39.08 66.19
N VAL A 189 -130.68 -38.28 65.56
CA VAL A 189 -131.03 -36.96 64.99
C VAL A 189 -131.98 -37.06 63.78
N LEU A 190 -131.97 -38.20 63.08
CA LEU A 190 -132.59 -38.31 61.75
C LEU A 190 -134.12 -38.48 61.76
N GLN A 191 -134.73 -38.99 62.84
CA GLN A 191 -136.16 -39.34 62.82
C GLN A 191 -137.10 -38.13 63.01
N ASN A 192 -136.66 -37.07 63.70
CA ASN A 192 -137.51 -35.90 63.95
C ASN A 192 -137.71 -34.98 62.74
N GLU A 193 -136.85 -35.10 61.73
CA GLU A 193 -136.78 -34.17 60.60
C GLU A 193 -137.88 -34.42 59.55
N THR A 194 -138.30 -35.67 59.39
CA THR A 194 -139.14 -36.09 58.25
C THR A 194 -140.55 -35.49 58.28
N SER A 195 -141.15 -35.28 59.46
CA SER A 195 -142.53 -34.79 59.56
C SER A 195 -142.70 -33.32 59.18
N GLN A 196 -141.66 -32.49 59.33
CA GLN A 196 -141.76 -31.06 59.05
C GLN A 196 -141.68 -30.74 57.54
N ARG A 197 -141.11 -31.62 56.71
CA ARG A 197 -140.94 -31.36 55.27
C ARG A 197 -142.25 -31.32 54.49
N ILE A 198 -143.20 -32.21 54.79
CA ILE A 198 -144.40 -32.42 53.96
C ILE A 198 -145.26 -31.15 53.82
N ALA A 199 -145.36 -30.33 54.88
CA ALA A 199 -146.17 -29.11 54.86
C ALA A 199 -145.54 -27.96 54.05
N GLY A 200 -144.21 -27.88 54.00
CA GLY A 200 -143.49 -26.84 53.25
C GLY A 200 -143.63 -27.01 51.74
N ASP A 201 -143.71 -28.25 51.26
CA ASP A 201 -143.61 -28.57 49.84
C ASP A 201 -144.81 -28.03 49.00
N THR A 202 -146.00 -27.87 49.57
CA THR A 202 -147.20 -27.41 48.82
C THR A 202 -147.20 -25.90 48.53
N ALA A 203 -146.71 -25.06 49.43
CA ALA A 203 -146.66 -23.61 49.23
C ALA A 203 -145.61 -23.18 48.20
N ILE A 204 -144.55 -23.97 48.08
CA ILE A 204 -143.43 -23.73 47.16
C ILE A 204 -143.89 -23.84 45.69
N THR A 205 -144.82 -24.74 45.37
CA THR A 205 -145.25 -25.00 43.98
C THR A 205 -145.92 -23.80 43.28
N THR A 206 -146.71 -22.99 43.99
CA THR A 206 -147.42 -21.84 43.37
C THR A 206 -146.49 -20.68 43.03
N GLN A 207 -145.49 -20.41 43.89
CA GLN A 207 -144.48 -19.36 43.66
C GLN A 207 -143.57 -19.72 42.48
N LEU A 208 -143.26 -21.01 42.30
CA LEU A 208 -142.38 -21.50 41.24
C LEU A 208 -142.95 -21.26 39.83
N ASN A 209 -144.28 -21.30 39.65
CA ASN A 209 -144.91 -21.09 38.34
C ASN A 209 -144.84 -19.63 37.83
N LEU A 210 -144.56 -18.65 38.70
CA LEU A 210 -144.41 -17.23 38.30
C LEU A 210 -142.98 -16.87 37.84
N ILE A 211 -141.99 -17.71 38.12
CA ILE A 211 -140.56 -17.45 37.83
C ILE A 211 -140.00 -18.37 36.72
N GLY A 212 -140.74 -19.41 36.33
CA GLY A 212 -140.39 -20.29 35.22
C GLY A 212 -141.40 -21.43 35.03
N ALA A 213 -141.17 -22.25 34.00
CA ALA A 213 -141.93 -23.47 33.75
C ALA A 213 -141.03 -24.69 33.94
N ALA A 214 -141.58 -25.83 34.35
CA ALA A 214 -140.82 -27.07 34.36
C ALA A 214 -140.37 -27.44 32.94
N SER A 215 -139.15 -27.95 32.80
CA SER A 215 -138.68 -28.60 31.58
C SER A 215 -139.60 -29.76 31.22
N GLY A 216 -139.64 -30.16 29.95
CA GLY A 216 -140.55 -31.21 29.48
C GLY A 216 -140.40 -32.58 30.17
N ASP A 217 -139.30 -32.81 30.90
CA ASP A 217 -139.03 -33.99 31.72
C ASP A 217 -139.28 -33.78 33.24
N GLY A 218 -139.73 -32.59 33.64
CA GLY A 218 -140.03 -32.20 35.01
C GLY A 218 -138.83 -32.03 35.94
N LYS A 219 -137.59 -32.16 35.42
CA LYS A 219 -136.38 -32.19 36.25
C LYS A 219 -135.71 -30.84 36.49
N SER A 220 -136.08 -29.80 35.76
CA SER A 220 -135.52 -28.46 35.89
C SER A 220 -136.57 -27.37 35.68
N ILE A 221 -136.38 -26.19 36.28
CA ILE A 221 -137.21 -25.00 36.00
C ILE A 221 -136.49 -24.16 34.95
N ILE A 222 -137.15 -23.93 33.82
CA ILE A 222 -136.70 -23.02 32.78
C ILE A 222 -137.19 -21.62 33.14
N LEU A 223 -136.25 -20.74 33.52
CA LEU A 223 -136.51 -19.34 33.83
C LEU A 223 -136.93 -18.57 32.56
N ASN A 224 -137.95 -17.71 32.66
CA ASN A 224 -138.35 -16.86 31.54
C ASN A 224 -137.48 -15.59 31.47
N GLN A 225 -136.50 -15.60 30.56
CA GLN A 225 -135.50 -14.55 30.39
C GLN A 225 -136.07 -13.15 30.07
N GLY A 226 -137.31 -13.06 29.57
CA GLY A 226 -137.98 -11.78 29.29
C GLY A 226 -138.67 -11.15 30.51
N THR A 227 -138.91 -11.92 31.57
CA THR A 227 -139.58 -11.45 32.81
C THR A 227 -138.63 -11.33 34.00
N VAL A 228 -137.55 -12.10 34.00
CA VAL A 228 -136.51 -12.05 35.03
C VAL A 228 -135.64 -10.83 34.82
N LYS A 229 -135.64 -9.93 35.80
CA LYS A 229 -134.87 -8.68 35.79
C LYS A 229 -133.58 -8.84 36.59
N VAL A 230 -132.45 -8.38 36.04
CA VAL A 230 -131.15 -8.27 36.75
C VAL A 230 -130.93 -6.88 37.35
N SER A 231 -131.76 -5.91 36.97
CA SER A 231 -131.86 -4.58 37.56
C SER A 231 -133.28 -4.03 37.36
N PRO A 232 -133.68 -2.91 37.98
CA PRO A 232 -135.04 -2.37 37.84
C PRO A 232 -135.52 -2.16 36.39
N THR A 233 -134.58 -1.92 35.46
CA THR A 233 -134.86 -1.55 34.05
C THR A 233 -134.32 -2.55 33.03
N GLN A 234 -133.53 -3.56 33.42
CA GLN A 234 -132.87 -4.49 32.50
C GLN A 234 -133.30 -5.94 32.74
N THR A 235 -133.75 -6.62 31.69
CA THR A 235 -134.02 -8.07 31.75
C THR A 235 -132.72 -8.86 31.71
N LEU A 236 -132.76 -10.11 32.16
CA LEU A 236 -131.62 -11.04 32.02
C LEU A 236 -131.22 -11.22 30.54
N GLY A 237 -132.20 -11.21 29.62
CA GLY A 237 -131.96 -11.26 28.17
C GLY A 237 -131.19 -10.04 27.64
N ASP A 238 -131.51 -8.83 28.11
CA ASP A 238 -130.80 -7.61 27.73
C ASP A 238 -129.35 -7.61 28.22
N TYR A 239 -129.10 -8.09 29.44
CA TYR A 239 -127.75 -8.19 30.01
C TYR A 239 -126.89 -9.21 29.25
N ILE A 240 -127.45 -10.40 28.96
CA ILE A 240 -126.76 -11.44 28.17
C ILE A 240 -126.42 -10.92 26.76
N SER A 241 -127.32 -10.16 26.14
CA SER A 241 -127.09 -9.55 24.83
C SER A 241 -125.95 -8.51 24.87
N GLY A 242 -125.87 -7.70 25.93
CA GLY A 242 -124.78 -6.76 26.15
C GLY A 242 -123.42 -7.46 26.39
N VAL A 243 -123.41 -8.56 27.14
CA VAL A 243 -122.22 -9.40 27.33
C VAL A 243 -121.77 -10.02 26.00
N ALA A 244 -122.70 -10.56 25.21
CA ALA A 244 -122.40 -11.13 23.89
C ALA A 244 -121.82 -10.07 22.93
N SER A 245 -122.36 -8.84 22.96
CA SER A 245 -121.83 -7.71 22.20
C SER A 245 -120.42 -7.32 22.66
N SER A 246 -120.17 -7.27 23.97
CA SER A 246 -118.84 -6.97 24.53
C SER A 246 -117.82 -8.05 24.17
N LEU A 247 -118.24 -9.33 24.19
CA LEU A 247 -117.40 -10.46 23.76
C LEU A 247 -117.07 -10.37 22.27
N ALA A 248 -118.05 -10.03 21.43
CA ALA A 248 -117.83 -9.83 20.00
C ALA A 248 -116.86 -8.66 19.72
N SER A 249 -117.01 -7.53 20.43
CA SER A 249 -116.07 -6.40 20.34
C SER A 249 -114.66 -6.77 20.81
N ASN A 250 -114.53 -7.49 21.92
CA ASN A 250 -113.23 -7.97 22.40
C ASN A 250 -112.58 -8.97 21.43
N LEU A 251 -113.37 -9.89 20.85
CA LEU A 251 -112.89 -10.81 19.83
C LEU A 251 -112.37 -10.06 18.60
N ALA A 252 -113.10 -9.05 18.12
CA ALA A 252 -112.66 -8.21 17.01
C ALA A 252 -111.37 -7.46 17.36
N ALA A 253 -111.27 -6.86 18.55
CA ALA A 253 -110.05 -6.18 19.00
C ALA A 253 -108.84 -7.13 19.09
N ILE A 254 -109.03 -8.35 19.61
CA ILE A 254 -107.99 -9.39 19.68
C ILE A 254 -107.55 -9.81 18.27
N GLN A 255 -108.49 -9.97 17.34
CA GLN A 255 -108.19 -10.30 15.94
C GLN A 255 -107.40 -9.16 15.26
N THR A 256 -107.78 -7.90 15.47
CA THR A 256 -107.05 -6.73 14.96
C THR A 256 -105.64 -6.64 15.55
N GLU A 257 -105.47 -6.85 16.86
CA GLU A 257 -104.14 -6.87 17.51
C GLU A 257 -103.29 -8.03 16.99
N THR A 258 -103.89 -9.22 16.81
CA THR A 258 -103.20 -10.40 16.26
C THR A 258 -102.72 -10.12 14.84
N GLN A 259 -103.56 -9.52 13.99
CA GLN A 259 -103.17 -9.12 12.65
C GLN A 259 -102.06 -8.06 12.67
N THR A 260 -102.19 -7.04 13.52
CA THR A 260 -101.18 -5.97 13.67
C THR A 260 -99.83 -6.54 14.10
N ARG A 261 -99.80 -7.49 15.04
CA ARG A 261 -98.59 -8.21 15.43
C ARG A 261 -98.04 -9.08 14.31
N ALA A 262 -98.88 -9.77 13.55
CA ALA A 262 -98.44 -10.58 12.41
C ALA A 262 -97.79 -9.72 11.31
N ASP A 263 -98.35 -8.54 11.03
CA ASP A 263 -97.80 -7.58 10.08
C ASP A 263 -96.45 -7.02 10.59
N ALA A 264 -96.35 -6.70 11.89
CA ALA A 264 -95.11 -6.25 12.52
C ALA A 264 -94.01 -7.33 12.46
N VAL A 265 -94.35 -8.59 12.74
CA VAL A 265 -93.42 -9.74 12.63
C VAL A 265 -92.97 -9.93 11.18
N SER A 266 -93.87 -9.79 10.21
CA SER A 266 -93.55 -9.90 8.78
C SER A 266 -92.62 -8.77 8.32
N SER A 267 -92.83 -7.55 8.82
CA SER A 267 -91.93 -6.42 8.59
C SER A 267 -90.55 -6.66 9.20
N LEU A 268 -90.48 -7.15 10.44
CA LEU A 268 -89.23 -7.48 11.12
C LEU A 268 -88.46 -8.60 10.39
N ALA A 269 -89.15 -9.64 9.90
CA ALA A 269 -88.56 -10.71 9.09
C ALA A 269 -87.97 -10.17 7.78
N SER A 270 -88.64 -9.21 7.15
CA SER A 270 -88.15 -8.53 5.94
C SER A 270 -86.89 -7.70 6.24
N GLN A 271 -86.88 -6.95 7.35
CA GLN A 271 -85.70 -6.21 7.81
C GLN A 271 -84.52 -7.15 8.11
N TYR A 272 -84.77 -8.30 8.76
CA TYR A 272 -83.74 -9.31 9.01
C TYR A 272 -83.16 -9.88 7.71
N THR A 273 -84.03 -10.16 6.73
CA THR A 273 -83.60 -10.63 5.41
C THR A 273 -82.74 -9.60 4.68
N THR A 274 -83.12 -8.31 4.74
CA THR A 274 -82.31 -7.21 4.20
C THR A 274 -80.98 -7.06 4.94
N LEU A 275 -80.98 -7.17 6.26
CA LEU A 275 -79.76 -7.09 7.07
C LEU A 275 -78.82 -8.26 6.76
N ALA A 276 -79.35 -9.47 6.62
CA ALA A 276 -78.58 -10.66 6.22
C ALA A 276 -77.94 -10.45 4.84
N ALA A 277 -78.72 -9.99 3.84
CA ALA A 277 -78.20 -9.69 2.51
C ALA A 277 -77.10 -8.61 2.52
N ARG A 278 -77.30 -7.53 3.30
CA ARG A 278 -76.27 -6.48 3.49
C ARG A 278 -75.01 -7.01 4.17
N THR A 279 -75.16 -7.91 5.13
CA THR A 279 -74.04 -8.54 5.84
C THR A 279 -73.23 -9.42 4.90
N SER A 280 -73.88 -10.30 4.13
CA SER A 280 -73.19 -11.14 3.13
C SER A 280 -72.49 -10.31 2.04
N ALA A 281 -73.11 -9.21 1.59
CA ALA A 281 -72.47 -8.28 0.66
C ALA A 281 -71.24 -7.59 1.27
N ALA A 282 -71.32 -7.16 2.53
CA ALA A 282 -70.20 -6.56 3.25
C ALA A 282 -69.06 -7.58 3.48
N GLU A 283 -69.38 -8.81 3.88
CA GLU A 283 -68.42 -9.91 4.01
C GLU A 283 -67.69 -10.17 2.68
N SER A 284 -68.43 -10.26 1.57
CA SER A 284 -67.83 -10.44 0.24
C SER A 284 -66.94 -9.27 -0.17
N ALA A 285 -67.32 -8.03 0.14
CA ALA A 285 -66.51 -6.85 -0.13
C ALA A 285 -65.22 -6.83 0.72
N ILE A 286 -65.31 -7.21 2.00
CA ILE A 286 -64.15 -7.33 2.90
C ILE A 286 -63.18 -8.39 2.38
N VAL A 287 -63.68 -9.57 1.98
CA VAL A 287 -62.85 -10.64 1.42
C VAL A 287 -62.18 -10.18 0.12
N THR A 288 -62.91 -9.48 -0.75
CA THR A 288 -62.35 -8.93 -2.00
C THR A 288 -61.24 -7.92 -1.70
N ASN A 289 -61.50 -6.95 -0.82
CA ASN A 289 -60.51 -5.94 -0.40
C ASN A 289 -59.28 -6.59 0.23
N TYR A 290 -59.47 -7.59 1.09
CA TYR A 290 -58.37 -8.35 1.69
C TYR A 290 -57.52 -9.04 0.63
N ASN A 291 -58.14 -9.73 -0.33
CA ASN A 291 -57.41 -10.42 -1.41
C ASN A 291 -56.65 -9.43 -2.30
N THR A 292 -57.25 -8.29 -2.62
CA THR A 292 -56.59 -7.20 -3.36
C THR A 292 -55.39 -6.66 -2.59
N LEU A 293 -55.56 -6.31 -1.31
CA LEU A 293 -54.47 -5.82 -0.46
C LEU A 293 -53.34 -6.85 -0.32
N SER A 294 -53.68 -8.12 -0.12
CA SER A 294 -52.72 -9.22 -0.04
C SER A 294 -51.93 -9.37 -1.34
N THR A 295 -52.60 -9.25 -2.49
CA THR A 295 -51.95 -9.33 -3.80
C THR A 295 -51.02 -8.13 -4.03
N THR A 296 -51.48 -6.91 -3.72
CA THR A 296 -50.68 -5.69 -3.81
C THR A 296 -49.44 -5.77 -2.92
N ALA A 297 -49.59 -6.23 -1.68
CA ALA A 297 -48.48 -6.42 -0.74
C ALA A 297 -47.46 -7.44 -1.26
N SER A 298 -47.93 -8.56 -1.82
CA SER A 298 -47.04 -9.57 -2.44
C SER A 298 -46.27 -9.01 -3.63
N THR A 299 -46.92 -8.26 -4.52
CA THR A 299 -46.26 -7.62 -5.66
C THR A 299 -45.24 -6.57 -5.21
N GLN A 300 -45.57 -5.76 -4.20
CA GLN A 300 -44.64 -4.78 -3.63
C GLN A 300 -43.44 -5.46 -2.97
N ALA A 301 -43.63 -6.58 -2.27
CA ALA A 301 -42.54 -7.35 -1.68
C ALA A 301 -41.59 -7.92 -2.76
N GLN A 302 -42.13 -8.40 -3.87
CA GLN A 302 -41.33 -8.88 -5.01
C GLN A 302 -40.55 -7.75 -5.69
N ALA A 303 -41.18 -6.58 -5.87
CA ALA A 303 -40.51 -5.39 -6.40
C ALA A 303 -39.38 -4.93 -5.48
N LEU A 304 -39.60 -4.93 -4.16
CA LEU A 304 -38.58 -4.59 -3.17
C LEU A 304 -37.43 -5.60 -3.18
N SER A 305 -37.71 -6.90 -3.24
CA SER A 305 -36.68 -7.93 -3.36
C SER A 305 -35.83 -7.77 -4.62
N SER A 306 -36.47 -7.38 -5.74
CA SER A 306 -35.76 -7.11 -7.00
C SER A 306 -34.91 -5.85 -6.91
N LEU A 307 -35.40 -4.80 -6.23
CA LEU A 307 -34.65 -3.57 -5.97
C LEU A 307 -33.41 -3.85 -5.11
N VAL A 308 -33.56 -4.63 -4.03
CA VAL A 308 -32.44 -5.02 -3.15
C VAL A 308 -31.39 -5.80 -3.94
N SER A 309 -31.80 -6.74 -4.79
CA SER A 309 -30.87 -7.49 -5.65
C SER A 309 -30.09 -6.56 -6.59
N ARG A 310 -30.77 -5.59 -7.22
CA ARG A 310 -30.13 -4.58 -8.08
C ARG A 310 -29.18 -3.66 -7.30
N MET A 311 -29.56 -3.28 -6.07
CA MET A 311 -28.70 -2.48 -5.19
C MET A 311 -27.44 -3.22 -4.80
N ASN A 312 -27.55 -4.49 -4.39
CA ASN A 312 -26.38 -5.32 -4.04
C ASN A 312 -25.45 -5.54 -5.25
N ALA A 313 -26.01 -5.74 -6.44
CA ALA A 313 -25.22 -5.82 -7.68
C ALA A 313 -24.48 -4.50 -7.98
N ALA A 314 -25.17 -3.36 -7.82
CA ALA A 314 -24.56 -2.04 -8.01
C ALA A 314 -23.45 -1.77 -6.98
N GLU A 315 -23.65 -2.13 -5.72
CA GLU A 315 -22.65 -2.03 -4.66
C GLU A 315 -21.40 -2.87 -4.99
N SER A 316 -21.60 -4.11 -5.46
CA SER A 316 -20.49 -4.96 -5.91
C SER A 316 -19.74 -4.37 -7.11
N SER A 317 -20.44 -3.78 -8.08
CA SER A 317 -19.81 -3.10 -9.21
C SER A 317 -19.02 -1.86 -8.77
N ILE A 318 -19.57 -1.07 -7.84
CA ILE A 318 -18.88 0.11 -7.27
C ILE A 318 -17.63 -0.33 -6.51
N ALA A 319 -17.70 -1.37 -5.68
CA ALA A 319 -16.54 -1.90 -4.95
C ALA A 319 -15.43 -2.40 -5.90
N THR A 320 -15.83 -3.05 -7.00
CA THR A 320 -14.89 -3.49 -8.05
C THR A 320 -14.24 -2.29 -8.74
N ASN A 321 -15.03 -1.30 -9.15
CA ASN A 321 -14.51 -0.08 -9.79
C ASN A 321 -13.57 0.69 -8.86
N TYR A 322 -13.90 0.80 -7.57
CA TYR A 322 -13.06 1.43 -6.56
C TYR A 322 -11.70 0.71 -6.42
N THR A 323 -11.72 -0.62 -6.36
CA THR A 323 -10.50 -1.43 -6.25
C THR A 323 -9.62 -1.27 -7.49
N THR A 324 -10.22 -1.31 -8.70
CA THR A 324 -9.52 -1.11 -9.97
C THR A 324 -8.91 0.30 -10.07
N LEU A 325 -9.66 1.33 -9.70
CA LEU A 325 -9.17 2.71 -9.70
C LEU A 325 -8.00 2.86 -8.73
N THR A 326 -8.12 2.33 -7.51
CA THR A 326 -7.07 2.36 -6.50
C THR A 326 -5.79 1.67 -6.98
N GLY A 327 -5.91 0.49 -7.59
CA GLY A 327 -4.78 -0.25 -8.17
C GLY A 327 -4.10 0.51 -9.32
N THR A 328 -4.90 1.11 -10.20
CA THR A 328 -4.41 1.94 -11.31
C THR A 328 -3.66 3.18 -10.80
N THR A 329 -4.23 3.89 -9.83
CA THR A 329 -3.62 5.06 -9.20
C THR A 329 -2.31 4.70 -8.48
N SER A 330 -2.26 3.58 -7.77
CA SER A 330 -1.02 3.10 -7.13
C SER A 330 0.08 2.80 -8.15
N THR A 331 -0.28 2.14 -9.26
CA THR A 331 0.66 1.82 -10.35
C THR A 331 1.18 3.09 -11.04
N GLN A 332 0.30 4.06 -11.27
CA GLN A 332 0.66 5.38 -11.81
C GLN A 332 1.59 6.14 -10.85
N ALA A 333 1.32 6.12 -9.55
CA ALA A 333 2.18 6.77 -8.55
C ALA A 333 3.60 6.17 -8.51
N GLN A 334 3.72 4.84 -8.63
CA GLN A 334 5.02 4.16 -8.72
C GLN A 334 5.76 4.51 -10.02
N SER A 335 5.03 4.59 -11.13
CA SER A 335 5.59 4.99 -12.43
C SER A 335 6.11 6.43 -12.41
N ILE A 336 5.35 7.35 -11.79
CA ILE A 336 5.75 8.74 -11.59
C ILE A 336 7.02 8.81 -10.72
N THR A 337 7.04 8.10 -9.59
CA THR A 337 8.22 8.06 -8.70
C THR A 337 9.46 7.57 -9.45
N THR A 338 9.31 6.53 -10.27
CA THR A 338 10.40 5.99 -11.09
C THR A 338 10.87 7.00 -12.14
N LEU A 339 9.94 7.69 -12.82
CA LEU A 339 10.25 8.75 -13.78
C LEU A 339 10.97 9.91 -13.11
N THR A 340 10.54 10.33 -11.91
CA THR A 340 11.19 11.38 -11.11
C THR A 340 12.65 11.02 -10.82
N SER A 341 12.93 9.81 -10.32
CA SER A 341 14.31 9.36 -10.06
C SER A 341 15.17 9.31 -11.33
N ARG A 342 14.59 8.85 -12.45
CA ARG A 342 15.30 8.84 -13.75
C ARG A 342 15.62 10.26 -14.24
N MET A 343 14.69 11.21 -14.06
CA MET A 343 14.91 12.61 -14.42
C MET A 343 16.01 13.23 -13.56
N SER A 344 15.99 13.03 -12.24
CA SER A 344 17.04 13.56 -11.36
C SER A 344 18.43 13.02 -11.71
N ASN A 345 18.54 11.74 -12.06
CA ASN A 345 19.79 11.16 -12.55
C ASN A 345 20.23 11.76 -13.89
N ALA A 346 19.29 11.97 -14.81
CA ALA A 346 19.58 12.60 -16.10
C ALA A 346 20.04 14.06 -15.93
N GLU A 347 19.39 14.83 -15.06
CA GLU A 347 19.78 16.20 -14.69
C GLU A 347 21.20 16.24 -14.13
N SER A 348 21.52 15.35 -13.19
CA SER A 348 22.88 15.23 -12.63
C SER A 348 23.92 14.93 -13.71
N ASN A 349 23.62 14.00 -14.63
CA ASN A 349 24.52 13.66 -15.74
C ASN A 349 24.70 14.83 -16.71
N ILE A 350 23.63 15.58 -17.00
CA ILE A 350 23.69 16.79 -17.85
C ILE A 350 24.58 17.85 -17.19
N SER A 351 24.43 18.09 -15.89
CA SER A 351 25.28 19.04 -15.15
C SER A 351 26.76 18.62 -15.13
N ALA A 352 27.04 17.33 -14.96
CA ALA A 352 28.40 16.79 -15.05
C ALA A 352 29.00 16.98 -16.45
N ASN A 353 28.24 16.65 -17.49
CA ASN A 353 28.66 16.84 -18.88
C ASN A 353 28.89 18.32 -19.21
N ALA A 354 28.03 19.23 -18.76
CA ALA A 354 28.20 20.67 -18.94
C ALA A 354 29.51 21.17 -18.30
N SER A 355 29.82 20.68 -17.10
CA SER A 355 31.07 21.01 -16.39
C SER A 355 32.31 20.49 -17.13
N ALA A 356 32.25 19.26 -17.64
CA ALA A 356 33.33 18.67 -18.44
C ALA A 356 33.56 19.43 -19.76
N ILE A 357 32.48 19.84 -20.44
CA ILE A 357 32.56 20.65 -21.66
C ILE A 357 33.20 22.01 -21.37
N ALA A 358 32.84 22.66 -20.26
CA ALA A 358 33.46 23.92 -19.84
C ALA A 358 34.97 23.76 -19.59
N ALA A 359 35.38 22.71 -18.90
CA ALA A 359 36.79 22.40 -18.65
C ALA A 359 37.57 22.10 -19.95
N ASN A 360 36.98 21.31 -20.84
CA ASN A 360 37.57 21.02 -22.15
C ASN A 360 37.71 22.29 -22.99
N THR A 361 36.70 23.16 -22.98
CA THR A 361 36.72 24.45 -23.68
C THR A 361 37.88 25.31 -23.19
N SER A 362 38.05 25.44 -21.86
CA SER A 362 39.17 26.18 -21.27
C SER A 362 40.53 25.59 -21.65
N THR A 363 40.64 24.26 -21.68
CA THR A 363 41.89 23.55 -22.05
C THR A 363 42.23 23.78 -23.52
N ILE A 364 41.24 23.70 -24.42
CA ILE A 364 41.41 23.96 -25.85
C ILE A 364 41.86 25.41 -26.07
N SER A 365 41.24 26.38 -25.38
CA SER A 365 41.64 27.79 -25.47
C SER A 365 43.09 28.01 -25.02
N ALA A 366 43.52 27.37 -23.94
CA ALA A 366 44.91 27.43 -23.46
C ALA A 366 45.91 26.80 -24.44
N ASN A 367 45.56 25.64 -25.00
CA ASN A 367 46.36 24.97 -26.03
C ASN A 367 46.48 25.83 -27.29
N TYR A 368 45.39 26.44 -27.73
CA TYR A 368 45.38 27.34 -28.89
C TYR A 368 46.29 28.55 -28.67
N SER A 369 46.25 29.17 -27.49
CA SER A 369 47.13 30.30 -27.15
C SER A 369 48.62 29.89 -27.10
N THR A 370 48.90 28.72 -26.55
CA THR A 370 50.27 28.15 -26.49
C THR A 370 50.80 27.89 -27.90
N LEU A 371 49.99 27.25 -28.76
CA LEU A 371 50.36 26.96 -30.13
C LEU A 371 50.58 28.25 -30.94
N SER A 372 49.68 29.23 -30.81
CA SER A 372 49.82 30.54 -31.46
C SER A 372 51.15 31.22 -31.09
N THR A 373 51.50 31.20 -29.80
CA THR A 373 52.77 31.75 -29.31
C THR A 373 53.98 31.01 -29.87
N ALA A 374 53.94 29.67 -29.88
CA ALA A 374 55.00 28.85 -30.45
C ALA A 374 55.19 29.10 -31.95
N THR A 375 54.09 29.18 -32.71
CA THR A 375 54.12 29.51 -34.15
C THR A 375 54.70 30.90 -34.41
N SER A 376 54.33 31.91 -33.61
CA SER A 376 54.90 33.26 -33.73
C SER A 376 56.41 33.25 -33.45
N THR A 377 56.84 32.53 -32.41
CA THR A 377 58.26 32.40 -32.05
C THR A 377 59.04 31.69 -33.15
N GLN A 378 58.49 30.62 -33.72
CA GLN A 378 59.11 29.89 -34.84
C GLN A 378 59.21 30.75 -36.10
N ALA A 379 58.18 31.54 -36.41
CA ALA A 379 58.21 32.48 -37.53
C ALA A 379 59.34 33.52 -37.36
N GLN A 380 59.50 34.07 -36.15
CA GLN A 380 60.61 34.99 -35.84
C GLN A 380 61.97 34.33 -35.98
N ALA A 381 62.13 33.09 -35.48
CA ALA A 381 63.37 32.33 -35.61
C ALA A 381 63.71 32.05 -37.09
N LEU A 382 62.70 31.74 -37.92
CA LEU A 382 62.87 31.54 -39.35
C LEU A 382 63.30 32.84 -40.05
N THR A 383 62.64 33.97 -39.75
CA THR A 383 63.05 35.28 -40.27
C THR A 383 64.51 35.60 -39.90
N ALA A 384 64.91 35.36 -38.65
CA ALA A 384 66.29 35.57 -38.20
C ALA A 384 67.29 34.65 -38.93
N LEU A 385 66.93 33.38 -39.15
CA LEU A 385 67.74 32.45 -39.93
C LEU A 385 67.87 32.92 -41.38
N THR A 386 66.77 33.33 -42.03
CA THR A 386 66.79 33.89 -43.38
C THR A 386 67.75 35.07 -43.46
N SER A 387 67.69 36.03 -42.53
CA SER A 387 68.62 37.16 -42.50
C SER A 387 70.08 36.73 -42.34
N ARG A 388 70.36 35.75 -41.48
CA ARG A 388 71.73 35.21 -41.30
C ARG A 388 72.24 34.50 -42.54
N VAL A 389 71.40 33.72 -43.22
CA VAL A 389 71.75 33.03 -44.47
C VAL A 389 72.05 34.05 -45.55
N THR A 390 71.20 35.06 -45.75
CA THR A 390 71.45 36.13 -46.73
C THR A 390 72.74 36.90 -46.44
N ALA A 391 73.03 37.19 -45.16
CA ALA A 391 74.29 37.83 -44.77
C ALA A 391 75.52 36.93 -45.04
N ALA A 392 75.40 35.63 -44.79
CA ALA A 392 76.45 34.66 -45.09
C ALA A 392 76.68 34.52 -46.60
N GLU A 393 75.61 34.42 -47.40
CA GLU A 393 75.66 34.42 -48.87
C GLU A 393 76.40 35.65 -49.39
N SER A 394 76.06 36.84 -48.88
CA SER A 394 76.76 38.08 -49.25
C SER A 394 78.24 38.04 -48.88
N SER A 395 78.59 37.54 -47.68
CA SER A 395 79.99 37.46 -47.23
C SER A 395 80.80 36.49 -48.08
N ILE A 396 80.22 35.35 -48.47
CA ILE A 396 80.85 34.35 -49.35
C ILE A 396 81.10 34.96 -50.74
N ILE A 397 80.14 35.70 -51.29
CA ILE A 397 80.30 36.38 -52.59
C ILE A 397 81.42 37.43 -52.51
N THR A 398 81.46 38.25 -51.45
CA THR A 398 82.53 39.23 -51.24
C THR A 398 83.90 38.57 -51.14
N GLU A 399 84.01 37.47 -50.41
CA GLU A 399 85.25 36.69 -50.30
C GLU A 399 85.67 36.10 -51.66
N ALA A 400 84.73 35.53 -52.42
CA ALA A 400 85.00 34.98 -53.75
C ALA A 400 85.53 36.05 -54.72
N ASN A 401 84.92 37.24 -54.71
CA ASN A 401 85.37 38.38 -55.51
C ASN A 401 86.75 38.88 -55.07
N THR A 402 87.01 38.91 -53.76
CA THR A 402 88.30 39.32 -53.19
C THR A 402 89.41 38.33 -53.59
N ARG A 403 89.15 37.03 -53.49
CA ARG A 403 90.09 35.97 -53.95
C ARG A 403 90.36 36.05 -55.44
N SER A 404 89.32 36.19 -56.27
CA SER A 404 89.49 36.31 -57.73
C SER A 404 90.34 37.54 -58.11
N SER A 405 90.16 38.66 -57.39
CA SER A 405 90.97 39.87 -57.58
C SER A 405 92.42 39.66 -57.14
N ALA A 406 92.64 39.02 -56.00
CA ALA A 406 93.97 38.67 -55.51
C ALA A 406 94.70 37.70 -56.45
N ASP A 407 94.01 36.66 -56.94
CA ASP A 407 94.54 35.71 -57.92
C ASP A 407 94.93 36.41 -59.22
N THR A 408 94.11 37.36 -59.69
CA THR A 408 94.42 38.19 -60.87
C THR A 408 95.66 39.06 -60.63
N ALA A 409 95.75 39.72 -59.47
CA ALA A 409 96.91 40.54 -59.12
C ALA A 409 98.19 39.72 -58.98
N MET A 410 98.12 38.53 -58.37
CA MET A 410 99.24 37.59 -58.29
C MET A 410 99.67 37.09 -59.66
N ALA A 411 98.72 36.74 -60.54
CA ALA A 411 99.02 36.34 -61.91
C ALA A 411 99.72 37.46 -62.70
N GLN A 412 99.32 38.71 -62.51
CA GLN A 412 99.98 39.89 -63.07
C GLN A 412 101.40 40.07 -62.50
N GLN A 413 101.59 39.93 -61.18
CA GLN A 413 102.92 39.97 -60.56
C GLN A 413 103.85 38.86 -61.07
N PHE A 414 103.35 37.63 -61.19
CA PHE A 414 104.11 36.54 -61.80
C PHE A 414 104.51 36.91 -63.22
N THR A 415 103.57 37.36 -64.06
CA THR A 415 103.88 37.79 -65.44
C THR A 415 104.95 38.88 -65.51
N LEU A 416 105.05 39.76 -64.51
CA LEU A 416 106.10 40.78 -64.44
C LEU A 416 107.49 40.20 -64.09
N LEU A 417 107.54 39.14 -63.28
CA LEU A 417 108.78 38.50 -62.85
C LEU A 417 109.40 37.59 -63.92
N GLY A 418 108.68 37.28 -64.98
CA GLY A 418 109.16 36.37 -66.01
C GLY A 418 108.04 35.81 -66.89
N ALA A 419 108.38 34.82 -67.70
CA ALA A 419 107.41 34.09 -68.50
C ALA A 419 107.72 32.60 -68.49
N LYS A 420 106.67 31.78 -68.60
CA LYS A 420 106.83 30.36 -68.91
C LYS A 420 107.38 30.23 -70.32
N ARG A 421 108.33 29.30 -70.47
CA ARG A 421 108.90 28.94 -71.76
C ARG A 421 107.81 28.38 -72.68
N ALA A 422 107.96 28.50 -73.99
CA ALA A 422 106.92 28.15 -74.97
C ALA A 422 106.45 26.68 -74.90
N ASP A 423 107.29 25.78 -74.36
CA ASP A 423 106.97 24.38 -74.10
C ASP A 423 106.29 24.12 -72.74
N GLY A 424 106.03 25.18 -71.95
CA GLY A 424 105.32 25.15 -70.68
C GLY A 424 106.09 24.55 -69.50
N GLN A 425 107.33 24.09 -69.71
CA GLN A 425 108.09 23.25 -68.78
C GLN A 425 108.96 24.03 -67.78
N ALA A 426 109.38 25.25 -68.11
CA ALA A 426 110.24 26.07 -67.24
C ALA A 426 109.71 27.50 -67.11
N TRP A 427 109.77 28.06 -65.91
CA TRP A 427 109.53 29.48 -65.66
C TRP A 427 110.87 30.22 -65.75
N ILE A 428 110.97 31.17 -66.67
CA ILE A 428 112.19 31.96 -66.89
C ILE A 428 111.99 33.30 -66.20
N LEU A 429 112.84 33.59 -65.20
CA LEU A 429 112.87 34.89 -64.52
C LEU A 429 113.44 35.96 -65.46
N ASP A 430 112.80 37.12 -65.50
CA ASP A 430 113.40 38.30 -66.12
C ASP A 430 114.41 38.91 -65.14
N GLU A 431 115.67 38.48 -65.27
CA GLU A 431 116.77 38.91 -64.40
C GLU A 431 117.03 40.42 -64.43
N SER A 432 116.51 41.15 -65.43
CA SER A 432 116.59 42.62 -65.49
C SER A 432 115.57 43.33 -64.60
N LYS A 433 114.50 42.62 -64.19
CA LYS A 433 113.40 43.14 -63.37
C LYS A 433 113.48 42.73 -61.90
N VAL A 434 114.24 41.67 -61.59
CA VAL A 434 114.45 41.20 -60.22
C VAL A 434 115.58 42.00 -59.56
N LEU A 435 115.21 42.93 -58.69
CA LEU A 435 116.14 43.79 -57.95
C LEU A 435 116.49 43.14 -56.60
N VAL A 436 117.76 43.19 -56.19
CA VAL A 436 118.26 42.49 -54.98
C VAL A 436 118.93 43.41 -53.96
N ASP A 437 118.93 44.72 -54.19
CA ASP A 437 119.35 45.71 -53.20
C ASP A 437 118.73 47.08 -53.50
N GLY A 438 117.79 47.51 -52.66
CA GLY A 438 117.26 48.88 -52.61
C GLY A 438 116.62 49.46 -53.88
N GLY A 439 116.49 48.68 -54.97
CA GLY A 439 115.92 49.14 -56.23
C GLY A 439 116.94 49.54 -57.32
N ASN A 440 118.25 49.41 -57.07
CA ASN A 440 119.28 49.93 -57.98
C ASN A 440 120.24 48.88 -58.58
N THR A 441 120.19 47.61 -58.13
CA THR A 441 120.97 46.52 -58.72
C THR A 441 120.11 45.27 -58.92
N SER A 442 120.24 44.62 -60.08
CA SER A 442 119.49 43.42 -60.43
C SER A 442 120.17 42.13 -59.96
N LEU A 443 119.43 41.02 -59.91
CA LEU A 443 119.95 39.70 -59.52
C LEU A 443 121.12 39.28 -60.41
N GLY A 444 121.06 39.61 -61.70
CA GLY A 444 122.19 39.44 -62.61
C GLY A 444 123.45 40.19 -62.16
N THR A 445 123.31 41.42 -61.65
CA THR A 445 124.45 42.20 -61.11
C THR A 445 125.03 41.58 -59.84
N ARG A 446 124.18 41.12 -58.91
CA ARG A 446 124.62 40.56 -57.61
C ARG A 446 125.18 39.14 -57.73
N LEU A 447 124.66 38.30 -58.62
CA LEU A 447 125.19 36.95 -58.87
C LEU A 447 126.63 37.01 -59.39
N SER A 448 126.92 38.00 -60.23
CA SER A 448 128.28 38.33 -60.65
C SER A 448 129.18 38.67 -59.46
N GLY A 449 128.65 39.34 -58.42
CA GLY A 449 129.38 39.65 -57.17
C GLY A 449 129.52 38.48 -56.18
N LEU A 450 128.50 37.62 -56.03
CA LEU A 450 128.53 36.47 -55.10
C LEU A 450 129.54 35.40 -55.50
N SER A 451 129.77 35.22 -56.81
CA SER A 451 130.85 34.38 -57.33
C SER A 451 132.21 34.74 -56.70
N ALA A 452 132.45 36.03 -56.43
CA ALA A 452 133.67 36.49 -55.77
C ALA A 452 133.72 36.19 -54.25
N ALA A 453 132.58 36.08 -53.56
CA ALA A 453 132.53 35.87 -52.10
C ALA A 453 132.57 34.38 -51.68
N ILE A 454 132.05 33.46 -52.50
CA ILE A 454 132.06 32.01 -52.24
C ILE A 454 133.49 31.45 -52.10
N GLY A 455 134.46 32.05 -52.79
CA GLY A 455 135.87 31.74 -52.60
C GLY A 455 136.35 31.90 -51.15
N ASN A 456 135.73 32.78 -50.36
CA ASN A 456 136.21 33.09 -49.00
C ASN A 456 135.62 32.16 -47.91
N VAL A 457 134.36 31.71 -48.03
CA VAL A 457 133.64 30.97 -46.98
C VAL A 457 134.04 29.49 -46.89
N SER A 458 134.49 28.89 -48.00
CA SER A 458 135.00 27.50 -48.00
C SER A 458 136.08 27.26 -46.93
N SER A 459 136.83 28.31 -46.58
CA SER A 459 137.89 28.26 -45.57
C SER A 459 137.40 28.20 -44.11
N ALA A 460 136.17 28.62 -43.79
CA ALA A 460 135.69 28.71 -42.40
C ALA A 460 134.99 27.42 -41.89
N LEU A 461 134.29 26.70 -42.77
CA LEU A 461 133.43 25.55 -42.45
C LEU A 461 134.19 24.31 -41.93
N ALA A 462 135.49 24.20 -42.21
CA ALA A 462 136.31 23.12 -41.69
C ALA A 462 136.42 23.10 -40.15
N THR A 463 136.06 24.19 -39.46
CA THR A 463 136.35 24.39 -38.02
C THR A 463 135.21 23.91 -37.08
N GLU A 464 133.95 23.99 -37.48
CA GLU A 464 132.77 23.78 -36.60
C GLU A 464 132.38 22.30 -36.40
N THR A 465 132.65 21.44 -37.38
CA THR A 465 132.18 20.03 -37.39
C THR A 465 132.70 19.22 -36.19
N THR A 466 133.82 19.63 -35.60
CA THR A 466 134.47 18.92 -34.49
C THR A 466 133.76 19.10 -33.14
N ALA A 467 132.93 20.14 -32.94
CA ALA A 467 132.43 20.51 -31.62
C ALA A 467 131.12 19.82 -31.14
N ARG A 468 130.32 19.20 -32.04
CA ARG A 468 128.97 18.71 -31.70
C ARG A 468 128.87 17.24 -31.25
N VAL A 469 129.92 16.45 -31.42
CA VAL A 469 129.85 15.00 -31.15
C VAL A 469 129.74 14.68 -29.65
N ASP A 470 130.20 15.56 -28.77
CA ASP A 470 130.36 15.25 -27.33
C ASP A 470 129.08 15.40 -26.47
N ALA A 471 128.08 16.17 -26.91
CA ALA A 471 126.94 16.56 -26.04
C ALA A 471 125.84 15.49 -25.86
N THR A 472 125.74 14.52 -26.76
CA THR A 472 124.55 13.63 -26.85
C THR A 472 124.55 12.47 -25.83
N GLY A 473 125.67 12.19 -25.17
CA GLY A 473 125.81 11.03 -24.26
C GLY A 473 125.13 11.15 -22.89
N ALA A 474 124.77 12.33 -22.40
CA ALA A 474 124.43 12.55 -20.99
C ALA A 474 122.93 12.44 -20.61
N LEU A 475 122.00 12.29 -21.56
CA LEU A 475 120.55 12.48 -21.29
C LEU A 475 119.77 11.19 -20.89
N ALA A 476 120.35 9.99 -21.01
CA ALA A 476 119.57 8.74 -21.00
C ALA A 476 119.30 8.08 -19.61
N THR A 477 119.79 8.62 -18.49
CA THR A 477 119.84 7.86 -17.20
C THR A 477 118.75 8.20 -16.15
N SER A 478 117.87 9.18 -16.36
CA SER A 478 117.00 9.71 -15.27
C SER A 478 115.55 9.14 -15.14
N LEU A 479 115.13 8.06 -15.82
CA LEU A 479 113.69 7.74 -15.98
C LEU A 479 113.07 6.53 -15.20
N THR A 480 113.76 5.85 -14.26
CA THR A 480 113.31 4.48 -13.82
C THR A 480 112.74 4.27 -12.38
N ASN A 481 112.49 5.24 -11.48
CA ASN A 481 111.91 4.90 -10.13
C ASN A 481 110.98 5.98 -9.49
N LEU A 482 109.78 5.59 -9.00
CA LEU A 482 108.94 6.41 -8.09
C LEU A 482 108.09 5.55 -7.10
N GLN A 483 108.32 5.70 -5.78
CA GLN A 483 107.59 5.12 -4.63
C GLN A 483 107.45 6.21 -3.53
N THR A 484 106.30 6.40 -2.87
CA THR A 484 106.13 7.37 -1.76
C THR A 484 105.31 6.83 -0.57
N THR A 485 105.71 7.21 0.65
CA THR A 485 105.06 6.90 1.96
C THR A 485 104.83 8.21 2.73
N VAL A 486 103.71 8.35 3.45
CA VAL A 486 103.43 9.49 4.35
C VAL A 486 102.87 9.00 5.71
N GLY A 487 103.67 9.04 6.78
CA GLY A 487 103.23 8.84 8.17
C GLY A 487 102.89 7.39 8.57
N ASN A 488 101.96 7.23 9.53
CA ASN A 488 101.56 5.93 10.13
C ASN A 488 100.48 5.17 9.35
N ASN A 489 100.04 5.66 8.18
CA ASN A 489 99.05 5.02 7.34
C ASN A 489 99.72 4.46 6.07
N THR A 490 99.90 3.14 6.01
CA THR A 490 100.40 2.46 4.81
C THR A 490 99.23 2.15 3.88
N ALA A 491 98.96 3.02 2.91
CA ALA A 491 98.04 2.72 1.81
C ALA A 491 98.78 1.93 0.73
N THR A 492 98.56 0.62 0.66
CA THR A 492 99.05 -0.19 -0.48
C THR A 492 97.96 -0.29 -1.53
N ILE A 493 98.24 0.19 -2.75
CA ILE A 493 97.45 -0.15 -3.94
C ILE A 493 98.09 -1.39 -4.54
N SER A 494 97.43 -2.53 -4.39
CA SER A 494 97.87 -3.79 -5.00
C SER A 494 96.97 -4.13 -6.19
N THR A 495 97.57 -4.23 -7.37
CA THR A 495 96.92 -4.76 -8.57
C THR A 495 97.49 -6.13 -8.88
N LEU A 496 96.65 -7.16 -8.87
CA LEU A 496 97.03 -8.51 -9.32
C LEU A 496 96.56 -8.68 -10.76
N GLN A 497 97.51 -8.80 -11.69
CA GLN A 497 97.27 -9.15 -13.09
C GLN A 497 97.89 -10.53 -13.34
N GLN A 498 97.04 -11.56 -13.44
CA GLN A 498 97.49 -12.93 -13.74
C GLN A 498 96.60 -13.55 -14.81
N THR A 499 97.25 -14.13 -15.81
CA THR A 499 96.66 -15.09 -16.74
C THR A 499 97.43 -16.39 -16.60
N THR A 500 96.71 -17.51 -16.42
CA THR A 500 97.34 -18.84 -16.32
C THR A 500 96.87 -19.68 -17.50
N ASN A 501 97.81 -20.02 -18.39
CA ASN A 501 97.61 -20.87 -19.59
C ASN A 501 96.43 -20.48 -20.51
N GLY A 502 96.00 -19.22 -20.52
CA GLY A 502 94.91 -18.75 -21.38
C GLY A 502 93.50 -19.26 -21.03
N LEU A 503 93.35 -20.06 -19.97
CA LEU A 503 92.08 -20.67 -19.55
C LEU A 503 91.54 -20.08 -18.24
N SER A 504 92.33 -19.27 -17.53
CA SER A 504 91.86 -18.51 -16.37
C SER A 504 92.49 -17.10 -16.32
N ALA A 505 91.65 -16.09 -16.12
CA ALA A 505 92.05 -14.69 -16.03
C ALA A 505 91.60 -14.11 -14.69
N ARG A 506 92.52 -13.46 -13.98
CA ARG A 506 92.26 -12.79 -12.70
C ARG A 506 92.69 -11.33 -12.78
N TYR A 507 91.78 -10.46 -12.38
CA TYR A 507 92.05 -9.04 -12.17
C TYR A 507 91.44 -8.62 -10.85
N SER A 508 92.25 -8.02 -9.98
CA SER A 508 91.75 -7.47 -8.72
C SER A 508 92.39 -6.16 -8.36
N VAL A 509 91.58 -5.30 -7.75
CA VAL A 509 92.01 -4.09 -7.07
C VAL A 509 91.56 -4.21 -5.62
N ALA A 510 92.51 -4.09 -4.69
CA ALA A 510 92.21 -4.07 -3.27
C ALA A 510 92.85 -2.83 -2.65
N VAL A 511 92.02 -2.04 -1.95
CA VAL A 511 92.47 -1.01 -1.04
C VAL A 511 92.28 -1.56 0.37
N ASN A 512 93.39 -1.74 1.08
CA ASN A 512 93.40 -2.19 2.47
C ASN A 512 93.85 -1.05 3.36
N ILE A 513 93.01 -0.66 4.31
CA ILE A 513 93.36 0.28 5.37
C ILE A 513 92.93 -0.36 6.69
N ASN A 514 93.90 -0.71 7.53
CA ASN A 514 93.68 -1.21 8.90
C ASN A 514 92.70 -2.40 9.00
N GLY A 515 92.70 -3.31 8.02
CA GLY A 515 91.89 -4.54 8.05
C GLY A 515 90.51 -4.40 7.39
N HIS A 516 90.10 -3.19 7.02
CA HIS A 516 88.93 -2.96 6.17
C HIS A 516 89.35 -3.02 4.71
N ILE A 517 88.74 -3.94 3.96
CA ILE A 517 89.04 -4.15 2.54
C ILE A 517 87.87 -3.58 1.72
N SER A 518 88.20 -2.65 0.83
CA SER A 518 87.31 -2.20 -0.25
C SER A 518 87.93 -2.61 -1.57
N GLY A 519 87.33 -3.59 -2.24
CA GLY A 519 87.90 -4.13 -3.48
C GLY A 519 86.97 -5.07 -4.22
N PHE A 520 87.40 -5.42 -5.43
CA PHE A 520 86.71 -6.39 -6.26
C PHE A 520 87.69 -7.38 -6.90
N LEU A 521 87.21 -8.60 -7.10
CA LEU A 521 87.90 -9.67 -7.81
C LEU A 521 87.07 -10.09 -9.02
N LEU A 522 87.67 -9.99 -10.20
CA LEU A 522 87.20 -10.64 -11.41
C LEU A 522 87.96 -11.95 -11.54
N ASN A 523 87.25 -13.06 -11.50
CA ASN A 523 87.80 -14.40 -11.70
C ASN A 523 86.98 -15.14 -12.76
N SER A 524 87.63 -15.59 -13.82
CA SER A 524 86.99 -16.39 -14.88
C SER A 524 87.80 -17.65 -15.12
N SER A 525 87.15 -18.81 -15.05
CA SER A 525 87.75 -20.13 -15.31
C SER A 525 87.42 -20.69 -16.70
N GLY A 526 86.79 -19.88 -17.57
CA GLY A 526 86.28 -20.32 -18.87
C GLY A 526 84.93 -21.06 -18.82
N ALA A 527 84.55 -21.66 -17.68
CA ALA A 527 83.25 -22.33 -17.49
C ALA A 527 82.26 -21.51 -16.62
N THR A 528 82.78 -20.75 -15.64
CA THR A 528 82.00 -19.86 -14.77
C THR A 528 82.81 -18.59 -14.51
N SER A 529 82.15 -17.44 -14.41
CA SER A 529 82.76 -16.18 -13.98
C SER A 529 82.21 -15.76 -12.62
N THR A 530 83.08 -15.18 -11.79
CA THR A 530 82.70 -14.60 -10.49
C THR A 530 83.21 -13.18 -10.43
N PHE A 531 82.30 -12.26 -10.12
CA PHE A 531 82.61 -10.93 -9.61
C PHE A 531 82.36 -10.94 -8.11
N ALA A 532 83.43 -10.97 -7.32
CA ALA A 532 83.33 -10.95 -5.86
C ALA A 532 83.70 -9.54 -5.37
N VAL A 533 82.80 -8.92 -4.61
CA VAL A 533 83.03 -7.62 -3.97
C VAL A 533 83.23 -7.86 -2.47
N VAL A 534 84.28 -7.26 -1.90
CA VAL A 534 84.52 -7.25 -0.46
C VAL A 534 84.45 -5.80 0.00
N ALA A 535 83.50 -5.52 0.87
CA ALA A 535 83.28 -4.22 1.52
C ALA A 535 82.39 -4.41 2.76
N ASP A 536 82.56 -3.56 3.77
CA ASP A 536 81.65 -3.51 4.93
C ASP A 536 80.27 -2.96 4.56
N ASN A 537 80.19 -2.17 3.49
CA ASN A 537 78.95 -1.59 2.97
C ASN A 537 79.04 -1.47 1.45
N PHE A 538 78.30 -2.32 0.72
CA PHE A 538 78.24 -2.24 -0.74
C PHE A 538 76.94 -1.56 -1.18
N GLN A 539 77.05 -0.44 -1.89
CA GLN A 539 75.91 0.39 -2.25
C GLN A 539 76.02 0.85 -3.70
N ILE A 540 74.90 0.83 -4.41
CA ILE A 540 74.75 1.58 -5.66
C ILE A 540 74.11 2.90 -5.27
N VAL A 541 74.87 4.00 -5.37
CA VAL A 541 74.41 5.34 -5.02
C VAL A 541 74.12 6.11 -6.30
N SER A 542 72.90 6.63 -6.43
CA SER A 542 72.54 7.61 -7.45
C SER A 542 72.34 8.96 -6.79
N MET A 543 72.96 10.01 -7.34
CA MET A 543 72.67 11.38 -6.92
C MET A 543 71.50 11.90 -7.74
N ASN A 544 70.33 12.04 -7.11
CA ASN A 544 69.19 12.74 -7.69
C ASN A 544 69.03 14.08 -6.95
N GLY A 545 69.68 15.12 -7.46
CA GLY A 545 69.78 16.41 -6.78
C GLY A 545 70.70 16.36 -5.55
N ALA A 546 70.29 17.00 -4.44
CA ALA A 546 71.09 17.12 -3.21
C ALA A 546 70.98 15.91 -2.26
N THR A 547 70.16 14.90 -2.60
CA THR A 547 69.91 13.71 -1.77
C THR A 547 70.45 12.46 -2.46
N ALA A 548 71.33 11.72 -1.77
CA ALA A 548 71.83 10.44 -2.22
C ALA A 548 70.75 9.36 -2.07
N LEU A 549 70.32 8.75 -3.18
CA LEU A 549 69.41 7.61 -3.17
C LEU A 549 70.21 6.32 -3.29
N GLN A 550 69.87 5.33 -2.47
CA GLN A 550 70.53 4.01 -2.43
C GLN A 550 69.53 2.92 -2.85
N PRO A 551 69.22 2.80 -4.15
CA PRO A 551 68.25 1.82 -4.65
C PRO A 551 68.66 0.36 -4.39
N PHE A 552 69.95 0.10 -4.15
CA PHE A 552 70.47 -1.20 -3.74
C PHE A 552 71.58 -1.02 -2.70
N SER A 553 71.43 -1.65 -1.53
CA SER A 553 72.48 -1.71 -0.52
C SER A 553 72.56 -3.10 0.13
N VAL A 554 73.79 -3.53 0.41
CA VAL A 554 74.12 -4.73 1.19
C VAL A 554 74.88 -4.28 2.43
N THR A 555 74.21 -4.34 3.58
CA THR A 555 74.75 -3.90 4.86
C THR A 555 74.28 -4.86 5.94
N GLY A 556 75.20 -5.32 6.82
CA GLY A 556 74.86 -6.24 7.90
C GLY A 556 74.27 -7.58 7.44
N GLY A 557 74.67 -8.05 6.25
CA GLY A 557 74.23 -9.33 5.67
C GLY A 557 72.81 -9.35 5.11
N LYS A 558 72.13 -8.19 5.01
CA LYS A 558 70.79 -8.06 4.42
C LYS A 558 70.82 -7.17 3.17
N VAL A 559 69.92 -7.45 2.23
CA VAL A 559 69.71 -6.65 1.02
C VAL A 559 68.52 -5.73 1.24
N TYR A 560 68.70 -4.42 0.98
CA TYR A 560 67.63 -3.43 0.96
C TYR A 560 67.46 -2.89 -0.46
N ILE A 561 66.22 -2.87 -0.96
CA ILE A 561 65.84 -2.43 -2.30
C ILE A 561 64.65 -1.46 -2.17
N ASP A 562 64.80 -0.24 -2.71
CA ASP A 562 63.76 0.82 -2.66
C ASP A 562 62.57 0.48 -3.58
N SER A 563 62.83 -0.10 -4.75
CA SER A 563 61.82 -0.60 -5.70
C SER A 563 62.35 -1.80 -6.48
N ALA A 564 61.56 -2.88 -6.57
CA ALA A 564 61.94 -4.13 -7.23
C ALA A 564 60.93 -4.54 -8.32
N VAL A 565 61.43 -4.86 -9.52
CA VAL A 565 60.67 -5.57 -10.56
C VAL A 565 61.05 -7.04 -10.50
N ILE A 566 60.12 -7.91 -10.10
CA ILE A 566 60.38 -9.35 -9.91
C ILE A 566 59.63 -10.13 -10.99
N LYS A 567 60.37 -10.82 -11.87
CA LYS A 567 59.80 -11.54 -13.02
C LYS A 567 59.04 -12.81 -12.60
N ASP A 568 59.65 -13.61 -11.73
CA ASP A 568 59.09 -14.86 -11.19
C ASP A 568 59.08 -14.76 -9.65
N GLY A 569 57.98 -14.27 -9.08
CA GLY A 569 57.84 -13.94 -7.65
C GLY A 569 57.88 -15.15 -6.71
N SER A 570 59.05 -15.74 -6.48
CA SER A 570 59.30 -16.80 -5.48
C SER A 570 59.27 -16.30 -4.03
N ILE A 571 58.34 -15.39 -3.71
CA ILE A 571 58.14 -14.89 -2.35
C ILE A 571 57.22 -15.87 -1.61
N THR A 572 57.74 -16.52 -0.57
CA THR A 572 56.97 -17.48 0.23
C THR A 572 56.12 -16.77 1.28
N SER A 573 55.06 -17.42 1.78
CA SER A 573 54.11 -16.83 2.74
C SER A 573 54.75 -16.33 4.04
N ALA A 574 55.88 -16.91 4.47
CA ALA A 574 56.63 -16.45 5.64
C ALA A 574 57.33 -15.09 5.44
N GLN A 575 57.43 -14.60 4.21
CA GLN A 575 58.15 -13.37 3.84
C GLN A 575 57.24 -12.16 3.60
N ILE A 576 55.91 -12.31 3.80
CA ILE A 576 54.90 -11.25 3.60
C ILE A 576 54.07 -11.10 4.90
N SER A 577 54.46 -10.19 5.79
CA SER A 577 53.80 -10.07 7.12
C SER A 577 52.55 -9.17 7.13
N ASN A 578 52.44 -8.15 6.27
CA ASN A 578 51.27 -7.26 6.16
C ASN A 578 51.27 -6.54 4.80
N VAL A 579 50.39 -6.91 3.87
CA VAL A 579 50.26 -6.26 2.56
C VAL A 579 48.80 -5.94 2.25
N THR A 580 48.55 -4.73 1.76
CA THR A 580 47.31 -4.35 1.07
C THR A 580 47.41 -4.82 -0.39
N ILE A 581 46.57 -5.78 -0.78
CA ILE A 581 46.41 -6.20 -2.18
C ILE A 581 45.24 -5.43 -2.77
N GLY A 582 45.50 -4.56 -3.76
CA GLY A 582 44.45 -3.85 -4.48
C GLY A 582 43.70 -4.75 -5.46
N THR A 583 42.51 -4.32 -5.88
CA THR A 583 41.66 -5.08 -6.81
C THR A 583 42.34 -5.34 -8.16
N ALA A 584 43.17 -4.41 -8.64
CA ALA A 584 43.92 -4.55 -9.89
C ALA A 584 44.98 -5.68 -9.85
N GLN A 585 45.40 -6.10 -8.65
CA GLN A 585 46.36 -7.19 -8.45
C GLN A 585 45.68 -8.57 -8.29
N ILE A 586 44.34 -8.64 -8.34
CA ILE A 586 43.56 -9.88 -8.27
C ILE A 586 42.97 -10.16 -9.65
N ALA A 587 43.42 -11.21 -10.31
CA ALA A 587 42.84 -11.62 -11.59
C ALA A 587 41.44 -12.23 -11.38
N ASP A 588 40.56 -12.07 -12.37
CA ASP A 588 39.21 -12.65 -12.35
C ASP A 588 39.25 -14.16 -12.07
N ALA A 589 38.39 -14.62 -11.15
CA ALA A 589 38.28 -16.00 -10.68
C ALA A 589 39.56 -16.62 -10.07
N SER A 590 40.60 -15.82 -9.79
CA SER A 590 41.85 -16.34 -9.21
C SER A 590 41.71 -16.81 -7.75
N ILE A 591 40.66 -16.35 -7.05
CA ILE A 591 40.31 -16.81 -5.70
C ILE A 591 39.37 -18.02 -5.81
N SER A 592 39.93 -19.23 -5.67
CA SER A 592 39.17 -20.48 -5.68
C SER A 592 38.56 -20.78 -4.31
N ARG A 593 37.59 -21.70 -4.27
CA ARG A 593 37.00 -22.22 -3.01
C ARG A 593 38.06 -22.69 -2.00
N LEU A 594 39.16 -23.31 -2.46
CA LEU A 594 40.25 -23.74 -1.58
C LEU A 594 41.05 -22.58 -0.97
N LYS A 595 41.06 -21.41 -1.63
CA LYS A 595 41.76 -20.20 -1.17
C LYS A 595 40.94 -19.41 -0.14
N LEU A 596 39.67 -19.74 0.03
CA LEU A 596 38.80 -19.25 1.09
C LEU A 596 38.67 -20.36 2.14
N GLY A 597 39.33 -20.21 3.28
CA GLY A 597 39.16 -21.16 4.40
C GLY A 597 37.70 -21.22 4.88
N ASP A 598 37.36 -22.29 5.60
CA ASP A 598 36.03 -22.42 6.22
C ASP A 598 35.72 -21.18 7.08
N GLN A 599 34.50 -20.64 6.92
CA GLN A 599 33.98 -19.48 7.66
C GLN A 599 34.72 -18.15 7.46
N VAL A 600 35.63 -18.05 6.48
CA VAL A 600 36.31 -16.78 6.16
C VAL A 600 35.32 -15.73 5.64
N VAL A 601 34.31 -16.15 4.87
CA VAL A 601 33.19 -15.32 4.43
C VAL A 601 31.91 -15.82 5.12
N ASP A 602 31.47 -15.12 6.16
CA ASP A 602 30.20 -15.34 6.85
C ASP A 602 29.12 -14.40 6.29
N TYR A 603 27.87 -14.60 6.72
CA TYR A 603 26.75 -13.81 6.21
C TYR A 603 26.83 -12.31 6.55
N ASN A 604 27.61 -11.89 7.56
CA ASN A 604 27.82 -10.47 7.87
C ASN A 604 28.81 -9.81 6.90
N LYS A 605 29.64 -10.62 6.22
CA LYS A 605 30.62 -10.18 5.21
C LYS A 605 30.03 -10.15 3.79
N ILE A 606 28.75 -10.51 3.65
CA ILE A 606 28.02 -10.54 2.38
C ILE A 606 26.97 -9.42 2.45
N ALA A 607 27.06 -8.43 1.57
CA ALA A 607 26.05 -7.36 1.52
C ALA A 607 24.69 -7.91 1.06
N ASP A 608 23.60 -7.40 1.63
CA ASP A 608 22.24 -7.77 1.26
C ASP A 608 22.02 -7.66 -0.26
N GLY A 609 21.46 -8.71 -0.87
CA GLY A 609 21.15 -8.77 -2.31
C GLY A 609 22.29 -9.19 -3.24
N THR A 610 23.50 -9.48 -2.73
CA THR A 610 24.63 -9.94 -3.57
C THR A 610 24.52 -11.40 -4.05
N VAL A 611 23.62 -12.20 -3.44
CA VAL A 611 23.29 -13.56 -3.90
C VAL A 611 21.95 -13.57 -4.63
N THR A 612 21.96 -13.25 -5.92
CA THR A 612 20.77 -13.13 -6.78
C THR A 612 20.47 -14.44 -7.52
N GLY A 613 19.89 -15.41 -6.82
CA GLY A 613 19.51 -16.72 -7.36
C GLY A 613 18.05 -16.88 -7.79
N MET A 614 17.21 -15.84 -7.63
CA MET A 614 15.76 -15.89 -7.86
C MET A 614 15.41 -15.55 -9.31
N GLN A 615 14.56 -16.36 -9.94
CA GLN A 615 13.99 -16.07 -11.26
C GLN A 615 12.46 -16.07 -11.16
N GLN A 616 11.81 -15.10 -11.80
CA GLN A 616 10.37 -14.90 -11.73
C GLN A 616 9.80 -14.64 -13.13
N ALA A 617 8.61 -15.17 -13.40
CA ALA A 617 7.84 -14.84 -14.59
C ALA A 617 6.33 -14.82 -14.28
N TYR A 618 5.57 -14.17 -15.16
CA TYR A 618 4.13 -14.05 -15.05
C TYR A 618 3.45 -14.46 -16.36
N ASN A 619 2.17 -14.82 -16.33
CA ASN A 619 1.39 -15.02 -17.56
C ASN A 619 1.12 -13.67 -18.25
N GLY A 620 1.45 -13.55 -19.54
CA GLY A 620 1.33 -12.27 -20.26
C GLY A 620 -0.06 -11.93 -20.78
N SER A 621 -0.97 -12.91 -20.81
CA SER A 621 -2.30 -12.77 -21.43
C SER A 621 -3.37 -13.45 -20.58
N ILE A 622 -4.61 -13.02 -20.78
CA ILE A 622 -5.79 -13.71 -20.24
C ILE A 622 -5.83 -15.13 -20.83
N MET A 623 -6.00 -16.13 -19.97
CA MET A 623 -6.16 -17.53 -20.36
C MET A 623 -7.55 -18.01 -19.97
N ASN A 624 -8.39 -18.29 -20.98
CA ASN A 624 -9.72 -18.87 -20.77
C ASN A 624 -9.64 -20.40 -20.81
N GLY A 625 -10.40 -21.05 -19.95
CA GLY A 625 -10.54 -22.50 -19.95
C GLY A 625 -11.10 -23.00 -21.28
N ASN A 626 -10.59 -24.14 -21.74
CA ASN A 626 -10.99 -24.75 -23.00
C ASN A 626 -11.27 -26.26 -22.87
N GLY A 627 -11.36 -26.77 -21.63
CA GLY A 627 -11.51 -28.18 -21.34
C GLY A 627 -10.22 -29.00 -21.45
N GLY A 628 -9.06 -28.36 -21.59
CA GLY A 628 -7.73 -28.97 -21.67
C GLY A 628 -6.67 -28.29 -20.78
N TRP A 629 -5.51 -28.95 -20.63
CA TRP A 629 -4.37 -28.38 -19.91
C TRP A 629 -3.60 -27.39 -20.80
N GLN A 630 -3.32 -26.20 -20.28
CA GLN A 630 -2.66 -25.11 -20.98
C GLN A 630 -1.47 -24.61 -20.13
N THR A 631 -0.35 -24.27 -20.77
CA THR A 631 0.80 -23.66 -20.07
C THR A 631 0.51 -22.21 -19.74
N LEU A 632 0.39 -21.89 -18.46
CA LEU A 632 0.05 -20.57 -17.96
C LEU A 632 1.27 -19.64 -17.93
N VAL A 633 2.39 -20.15 -17.42
CA VAL A 633 3.67 -19.43 -17.36
C VAL A 633 4.82 -20.44 -17.36
N SER A 634 5.92 -20.11 -18.01
CA SER A 634 7.12 -20.94 -18.00
C SER A 634 8.39 -20.13 -18.23
N PHE A 635 9.50 -20.59 -17.66
CA PHE A 635 10.84 -20.10 -17.98
C PHE A 635 11.90 -21.16 -17.70
N THR A 636 13.08 -20.97 -18.30
CA THR A 636 14.22 -21.88 -18.12
C THR A 636 15.08 -21.42 -16.94
N VAL A 637 15.39 -22.35 -16.04
CA VAL A 637 16.31 -22.16 -14.91
C VAL A 637 17.64 -22.84 -15.22
N PRO A 638 18.76 -22.10 -15.32
CA PRO A 638 20.09 -22.69 -15.44
C PRO A 638 20.63 -23.15 -14.08
N MET A 639 21.22 -24.34 -14.05
CA MET A 639 21.89 -24.95 -12.91
C MET A 639 23.35 -25.24 -13.24
N ASP A 640 24.26 -24.44 -12.69
CA ASP A 640 25.72 -24.59 -12.89
C ASP A 640 26.30 -25.77 -12.11
N TYR A 641 25.64 -26.19 -11.03
CA TYR A 641 25.99 -27.35 -10.20
C TYR A 641 24.73 -28.19 -9.90
N PRO A 642 24.86 -29.50 -9.63
CA PRO A 642 23.73 -30.32 -9.17
C PRO A 642 23.09 -29.72 -7.92
N GLY A 643 21.77 -29.76 -7.84
CA GLY A 643 21.05 -29.08 -6.77
C GLY A 643 19.55 -29.30 -6.82
N ASP A 644 18.83 -28.49 -6.05
CA ASP A 644 17.38 -28.48 -6.03
C ASP A 644 16.85 -27.19 -6.70
N ILE A 645 15.86 -27.35 -7.56
CA ILE A 645 15.00 -26.24 -8.03
C ILE A 645 13.72 -26.29 -7.19
N LEU A 646 13.46 -25.21 -6.45
CA LEU A 646 12.17 -24.97 -5.80
C LEU A 646 11.36 -24.03 -6.69
N ALA A 647 10.13 -24.41 -7.02
CA ALA A 647 9.20 -23.61 -7.80
C ALA A 647 7.93 -23.34 -6.99
N MET A 648 7.47 -22.10 -7.04
CA MET A 648 6.30 -21.62 -6.32
C MET A 648 5.44 -20.82 -7.28
N VAL A 649 4.14 -21.06 -7.28
CA VAL A 649 3.19 -20.22 -8.02
C VAL A 649 2.03 -19.83 -7.13
N THR A 650 1.64 -18.57 -7.26
CA THR A 650 0.33 -18.08 -6.85
C THR A 650 -0.38 -17.64 -8.11
N LEU A 651 -1.59 -18.15 -8.33
CA LEU A 651 -2.45 -17.69 -9.42
C LEU A 651 -3.85 -17.35 -8.91
N LYS A 652 -4.42 -16.28 -9.46
CA LYS A 652 -5.81 -15.89 -9.25
C LYS A 652 -6.64 -16.26 -10.47
N GLN A 653 -7.67 -17.07 -10.26
CA GLN A 653 -8.61 -17.49 -11.30
C GLN A 653 -9.99 -16.90 -11.03
N GLY A 654 -10.75 -16.62 -12.09
CA GLY A 654 -12.09 -16.03 -12.03
C GLY A 654 -13.14 -16.93 -12.69
N PHE A 655 -14.38 -16.83 -12.21
CA PHE A 655 -15.51 -17.64 -12.68
C PHE A 655 -16.65 -16.72 -13.13
N THR A 656 -17.10 -16.83 -14.38
CA THR A 656 -18.27 -16.11 -14.91
C THR A 656 -19.55 -16.94 -14.84
N ALA A 657 -19.45 -18.25 -14.55
CA ALA A 657 -20.60 -19.13 -14.37
C ALA A 657 -20.35 -20.22 -13.32
N GLY A 658 -20.76 -19.99 -12.07
CA GLY A 658 -20.81 -20.99 -11.00
C GLY A 658 -19.54 -21.83 -10.77
N ALA A 659 -19.70 -22.94 -10.06
CA ALA A 659 -18.67 -23.93 -9.85
C ALA A 659 -18.23 -24.58 -11.19
N ARG A 660 -16.91 -24.61 -11.46
CA ARG A 660 -16.30 -25.24 -12.64
C ARG A 660 -15.11 -26.08 -12.23
N ASN A 661 -14.89 -27.18 -12.95
CA ASN A 661 -13.71 -28.00 -12.74
C ASN A 661 -12.45 -27.24 -13.18
N TRP A 662 -11.48 -27.18 -12.28
CA TRP A 662 -10.21 -26.53 -12.49
C TRP A 662 -9.07 -27.38 -11.97
N GLY A 663 -7.88 -27.14 -12.53
CA GLY A 663 -6.65 -27.78 -12.09
C GLY A 663 -5.45 -26.87 -12.33
N ALA A 664 -4.45 -26.95 -11.47
CA ALA A 664 -3.19 -26.26 -11.63
C ALA A 664 -2.05 -27.17 -11.17
N ARG A 665 -0.93 -27.18 -11.90
CA ARG A 665 0.22 -28.03 -11.58
C ARG A 665 1.53 -27.38 -11.96
N ILE A 666 2.55 -27.61 -11.16
CA ILE A 666 3.93 -27.21 -11.46
C ILE A 666 4.64 -28.40 -12.08
N LYS A 667 5.35 -28.16 -13.18
CA LYS A 667 6.31 -29.09 -13.76
C LYS A 667 7.71 -28.49 -13.76
N ILE A 668 8.69 -29.31 -13.42
CA ILE A 668 10.11 -29.01 -13.60
C ILE A 668 10.63 -30.04 -14.58
N ASP A 669 11.02 -29.59 -15.77
CA ASP A 669 11.53 -30.43 -16.87
C ASP A 669 10.60 -31.61 -17.18
N GLY A 670 9.34 -31.28 -17.49
CA GLY A 670 8.28 -32.24 -17.81
C GLY A 670 7.71 -33.03 -16.63
N VAL A 671 8.43 -33.16 -15.50
CA VAL A 671 7.98 -33.91 -14.32
C VAL A 671 7.12 -33.04 -13.43
N MET A 672 5.93 -33.53 -13.10
CA MET A 672 5.00 -32.87 -12.18
C MET A 672 5.55 -32.95 -10.75
N VAL A 673 5.75 -31.79 -10.13
CA VAL A 673 6.29 -31.69 -8.76
C VAL A 673 5.22 -31.34 -7.73
N PHE A 674 4.09 -30.78 -8.17
CA PHE A 674 2.93 -30.51 -7.34
C PHE A 674 1.69 -30.31 -8.24
N SER A 675 0.52 -30.68 -7.76
CA SER A 675 -0.76 -30.40 -8.42
C SER A 675 -1.87 -30.14 -7.41
N SER A 676 -2.86 -29.35 -7.83
CA SER A 676 -4.10 -29.10 -7.11
C SER A 676 -5.24 -28.96 -8.11
N GLY A 677 -6.47 -29.26 -7.69
CA GLY A 677 -7.66 -29.08 -8.52
C GLY A 677 -8.93 -29.22 -7.70
N GLY A 678 -10.05 -28.87 -8.30
CA GLY A 678 -11.35 -28.92 -7.64
C GLY A 678 -12.49 -28.53 -8.58
N SER A 679 -13.72 -28.61 -8.06
CA SER A 679 -14.93 -28.17 -8.75
C SER A 679 -15.59 -26.95 -8.11
N ALA A 680 -15.09 -26.50 -6.96
CA ALA A 680 -15.62 -25.34 -6.24
C ALA A 680 -15.03 -24.01 -6.73
N ILE A 681 -15.74 -22.92 -6.44
CA ILE A 681 -15.34 -21.56 -6.75
C ILE A 681 -14.18 -21.18 -5.81
N ALA A 682 -12.95 -21.28 -6.32
CA ALA A 682 -11.73 -20.96 -5.57
C ALA A 682 -10.92 -19.96 -6.38
N ASP A 683 -10.92 -18.70 -5.94
CA ASP A 683 -10.32 -17.63 -6.73
C ASP A 683 -8.81 -17.52 -6.56
N SER A 684 -8.22 -18.20 -5.57
CA SER A 684 -6.78 -18.17 -5.29
C SER A 684 -6.22 -19.58 -5.20
N VAL A 685 -5.19 -19.86 -6.01
CA VAL A 685 -4.51 -21.14 -6.08
C VAL A 685 -3.02 -20.92 -5.80
N ALA A 686 -2.50 -21.59 -4.78
CA ALA A 686 -1.09 -21.58 -4.44
C ALA A 686 -0.52 -22.99 -4.57
N LEU A 687 0.63 -23.11 -5.23
CA LEU A 687 1.33 -24.38 -5.43
C LEU A 687 2.81 -24.17 -5.07
N SER A 688 3.42 -25.16 -4.46
CA SER A 688 4.87 -25.19 -4.23
C SER A 688 5.38 -26.61 -4.40
N GLY A 689 6.45 -26.77 -5.17
CA GLY A 689 7.06 -28.07 -5.42
C GLY A 689 8.55 -27.92 -5.68
N LYS A 690 9.30 -28.99 -5.41
CA LYS A 690 10.74 -29.02 -5.64
C LYS A 690 11.15 -30.24 -6.46
N ARG A 691 12.26 -30.13 -7.18
CA ARG A 691 12.91 -31.26 -7.86
C ARG A 691 14.42 -31.15 -7.74
N SER A 692 15.07 -32.28 -7.43
CA SER A 692 16.53 -32.40 -7.53
C SER A 692 16.91 -32.64 -8.99
N VAL A 693 17.90 -31.89 -9.47
CA VAL A 693 18.36 -31.89 -10.87
C VAL A 693 19.89 -31.87 -10.93
N GLY A 694 20.44 -32.35 -12.03
CA GLY A 694 21.88 -32.24 -12.32
C GLY A 694 22.27 -30.85 -12.81
N THR A 695 23.47 -30.74 -13.38
CA THR A 695 23.88 -29.54 -14.13
C THR A 695 23.11 -29.44 -15.45
N GLY A 696 22.68 -28.25 -15.84
CA GLY A 696 21.97 -28.03 -17.10
C GLY A 696 20.87 -26.96 -17.02
N SER A 697 20.06 -26.88 -18.06
CA SER A 697 18.95 -25.93 -18.17
C SER A 697 17.62 -26.67 -18.06
N PHE A 698 16.79 -26.28 -17.10
CA PHE A 698 15.53 -26.98 -16.80
C PHE A 698 14.34 -26.04 -16.99
N LEU A 699 13.35 -26.47 -17.77
CA LEU A 699 12.11 -25.70 -17.97
C LEU A 699 11.23 -25.84 -16.73
N VAL A 700 10.94 -24.73 -16.05
CA VAL A 700 9.92 -24.69 -15.00
C VAL A 700 8.66 -24.12 -15.63
N SER A 701 7.55 -24.85 -15.52
CA SER A 701 6.26 -24.42 -16.07
C SER A 701 5.13 -24.65 -15.07
N VAL A 702 4.13 -23.78 -15.16
CA VAL A 702 2.84 -23.96 -14.52
C VAL A 702 1.84 -24.24 -15.62
N GLU A 703 1.13 -25.36 -15.49
CA GLU A 703 0.02 -25.69 -16.35
C GLU A 703 -1.28 -25.53 -15.57
N TRP A 704 -2.30 -25.05 -16.27
CA TRP A 704 -3.61 -24.77 -15.74
C TRP A 704 -4.68 -25.40 -16.63
N TYR A 705 -5.74 -25.90 -16.01
CA TYR A 705 -6.90 -26.51 -16.63
C TYR A 705 -8.13 -25.74 -16.21
N GLY A 706 -8.92 -25.30 -17.17
CA GLY A 706 -10.27 -24.80 -16.93
C GLY A 706 -11.28 -25.56 -17.79
N GLN A 707 -12.39 -25.98 -17.18
CA GLN A 707 -13.43 -26.78 -17.83
C GLN A 707 -13.95 -26.18 -19.14
N ASP A 708 -14.17 -24.86 -19.17
CA ASP A 708 -14.67 -24.12 -20.31
C ASP A 708 -14.33 -22.62 -20.18
N GLY A 709 -14.77 -21.80 -21.13
CA GLY A 709 -14.44 -20.37 -21.18
C GLY A 709 -15.10 -19.52 -20.08
N SER A 710 -15.92 -20.12 -19.22
CA SER A 710 -16.48 -19.43 -18.05
C SER A 710 -15.53 -19.42 -16.84
N LEU A 711 -14.36 -20.02 -16.96
CA LEU A 711 -13.28 -19.97 -15.99
C LEU A 711 -12.03 -19.39 -16.68
N TYR A 712 -11.34 -18.44 -16.05
CA TYR A 712 -10.20 -17.74 -16.66
C TYR A 712 -9.13 -17.34 -15.64
N VAL A 713 -7.92 -17.04 -16.11
CA VAL A 713 -6.84 -16.38 -15.37
C VAL A 713 -6.44 -15.13 -16.13
N ASP A 714 -6.54 -13.95 -15.51
CA ASP A 714 -6.14 -12.69 -16.19
C ASP A 714 -4.63 -12.58 -16.35
N ALA A 715 -4.21 -11.74 -17.30
CA ALA A 715 -2.81 -11.38 -17.49
C ALA A 715 -2.19 -10.86 -16.19
N GLY A 716 -1.00 -11.36 -15.84
CA GLY A 716 -0.24 -10.98 -14.66
C GLY A 716 -0.71 -11.62 -13.35
N LEU A 717 -1.85 -12.34 -13.36
CA LEU A 717 -2.42 -12.91 -12.15
C LEU A 717 -1.88 -14.30 -11.79
N ALA A 718 -0.97 -14.87 -12.58
CA ALA A 718 -0.18 -16.04 -12.23
C ALA A 718 1.30 -15.66 -12.16
N SER A 719 1.90 -15.73 -10.96
CA SER A 719 3.32 -15.47 -10.75
C SER A 719 4.04 -16.75 -10.38
N LEU A 720 4.94 -17.20 -11.24
CA LEU A 720 5.84 -18.32 -10.99
C LEU A 720 7.21 -17.79 -10.56
N ILE A 721 7.68 -18.24 -9.41
CA ILE A 721 8.99 -17.93 -8.84
C ILE A 721 9.77 -19.23 -8.71
N SER A 722 11.06 -19.20 -9.04
CA SER A 722 11.98 -20.30 -8.77
C SER A 722 13.20 -19.84 -7.96
N PHE A 723 13.68 -20.77 -7.14
CA PHE A 723 14.91 -20.63 -6.36
C PHE A 723 15.87 -21.76 -6.73
N ARG A 724 17.15 -21.41 -6.81
CA ARG A 724 18.26 -22.34 -7.04
C ARG A 724 18.94 -22.63 -5.72
N ARG A 725 19.04 -23.90 -5.35
CA ARG A 725 19.85 -24.35 -4.21
C ARG A 725 20.89 -25.36 -4.69
N TYR A 726 22.13 -24.90 -4.82
CA TYR A 726 23.27 -25.79 -5.12
C TYR A 726 23.55 -26.69 -3.91
N LYS A 727 23.90 -27.95 -4.16
CA LYS A 727 24.29 -28.93 -3.13
C LYS A 727 25.80 -28.97 -2.91
#